data_AF-A0A2B4RTE2-F1
#
_entry.id   AF-A0A2B4RTE2-F1
#
_cell.length_a   1.000
_cell.length_b   1.000
_cell.length_c   1.000
_cell.angle_alpha   90.00
_cell.angle_beta   90.00
_cell.angle_gamma   90.00
#
_symmetry.space_group_name_H-M   'P 1'
#
loop_
_entity.id
_entity.type
_entity.pdbx_description
1 polymer ?
#
loop_
_entity_poly.entity_id
_entity_poly.type
_entity_poly.pdbx_seq_one_letter_code
_entity_poly.pdbx_strand_id
1 'polypeptide(L)'
;MGLDSDDDFRTGCRNVSHYYRQQSFSGLRSPGRSDYTFTCNTFFDVRVKRDSRGNSKGKYNGKHYKQLHGTAMGSPVSVVIAEIVMQNIEERALSTCRQTIPLWLRYVDDTFTAVRHDEIDAFHNHLNEQNTDIQFTREVEENGKLPFLDCLVSHNDNSLRTTVYRKPTHTDRLLDESSYNPTSHKATTIRTLTRRAQLVCDSTDSLSDENKYLHRVFTKNNYNNDFIRRNTHRPTTTTETNDTATPTTTATIPYIKGMSENISRILLPFNIRVAHKPITTLRQLLTNVKDKDEPRNRQGTIYKINCSDCQASYIGETGRNLTTRLTEHRRATRKELERTEYEFEGTQFRFKLEELPNDMKMLAMLAGELTISAKYFSPFANVSLADCRDVKGTFRTERSNKWKPWNYQQRVNVVNKVEAFKKRVAVEKISAKTKRSKITDFIAKQNSRQEFLPLLGSYIEKAHVEPLHLKNNAWQYFFKAVLTEAVRKSKLPADCKKFSEVPPDSPFARVTTALQTEVKTRHLANKTKQWFNETQGSGADLHYRFTGKDSRLCHNFMRLIKWLSCESDSRKERQTVLALAYLGVRLRDCVSLFNRFEITLDQTDQLSIACYEYFKVDSLLPSSVNPTVWTLGHIVPTYCCQMLEKYKQGLGMVTMEGREAKHVFLKKLSENTTYQNR
;
A
#
# COMPACT_ATOMS: atom_id res chain seq x y z
N MET A 1 20.16 7.21 -12.47
CA MET A 1 18.91 7.62 -13.12
C MET A 1 17.76 6.91 -12.43
N GLY A 2 17.39 7.41 -11.25
CA GLY A 2 16.22 6.96 -10.53
C GLY A 2 15.08 7.90 -10.90
N LEU A 3 14.01 7.33 -11.46
CA LEU A 3 12.74 8.01 -11.64
C LEU A 3 12.10 8.11 -10.25
N ASP A 4 12.25 9.27 -9.62
CA ASP A 4 11.41 9.71 -8.50
C ASP A 4 9.98 9.84 -9.02
N SER A 5 9.13 8.89 -8.62
CA SER A 5 7.72 8.79 -8.99
C SER A 5 6.84 9.36 -7.87
N ASP A 6 7.16 10.58 -7.43
CA ASP A 6 6.35 11.34 -6.48
C ASP A 6 6.02 12.78 -6.97
N ASP A 7 6.50 13.19 -8.16
CA ASP A 7 6.26 14.54 -8.68
C ASP A 7 5.04 14.69 -9.62
N ASP A 8 4.49 13.60 -10.18
CA ASP A 8 3.35 13.69 -11.12
C ASP A 8 1.98 13.89 -10.45
N PHE A 9 1.89 13.78 -9.11
CA PHE A 9 0.67 14.17 -8.39
C PHE A 9 0.59 15.68 -8.10
N ARG A 10 1.69 16.43 -8.27
CA ARG A 10 1.74 17.89 -8.05
C ARG A 10 1.53 18.72 -9.31
N THR A 11 1.75 18.16 -10.50
CA THR A 11 1.52 18.83 -11.78
C THR A 11 0.07 18.71 -12.27
N GLY A 12 -0.67 17.65 -11.90
CA GLY A 12 -2.10 17.53 -12.19
C GLY A 12 -3.02 18.44 -11.36
N CYS A 13 -2.57 18.93 -10.20
CA CYS A 13 -3.36 19.83 -9.35
C CYS A 13 -3.22 21.32 -9.73
N ARG A 14 -2.33 21.69 -10.66
CA ARG A 14 -2.19 23.11 -11.07
C ARG A 14 -3.30 23.60 -12.01
N ASN A 15 -4.06 22.70 -12.63
CA ASN A 15 -5.21 23.07 -13.46
C ASN A 15 -6.58 22.91 -12.76
N VAL A 16 -6.61 22.45 -11.50
CA VAL A 16 -7.84 22.37 -10.68
C VAL A 16 -8.01 23.63 -9.80
N SER A 17 -7.00 24.51 -9.74
CA SER A 17 -7.05 25.73 -8.92
C SER A 17 -7.84 26.89 -9.54
N HIS A 18 -8.35 26.75 -10.77
CA HIS A 18 -9.02 27.86 -11.46
C HIS A 18 -10.48 28.09 -11.03
N TYR A 19 -11.10 27.16 -10.29
CA TYR A 19 -12.50 27.29 -9.84
C TYR A 19 -12.70 27.46 -8.33
N TYR A 20 -11.66 27.34 -7.50
CA TYR A 20 -11.71 27.67 -6.07
C TYR A 20 -11.05 29.02 -5.79
N ARG A 21 -11.48 30.08 -6.48
CA ARG A 21 -11.39 31.42 -5.88
C ARG A 21 -12.62 31.57 -5.00
N GLN A 22 -12.43 31.68 -3.68
CA GLN A 22 -13.27 32.58 -2.90
C GLN A 22 -13.12 33.95 -3.55
N GLN A 23 -13.91 34.23 -4.58
CA GLN A 23 -14.14 35.60 -4.98
C GLN A 23 -14.82 36.21 -3.77
N SER A 24 -14.13 37.13 -3.12
CA SER A 24 -14.80 38.05 -2.21
C SER A 24 -15.98 38.63 -2.99
N PHE A 25 -17.18 38.62 -2.40
CA PHE A 25 -18.33 39.32 -3.00
C PHE A 25 -18.04 40.82 -3.19
N SER A 26 -16.98 41.34 -2.54
CA SER A 26 -16.46 42.69 -2.77
C SER A 26 -16.07 42.88 -4.24
N GLY A 27 -16.85 43.69 -4.96
CA GLY A 27 -16.60 44.05 -6.36
C GLY A 27 -17.49 43.33 -7.38
N LEU A 28 -18.30 42.35 -6.95
CA LEU A 28 -19.37 41.82 -7.80
C LEU A 28 -20.47 42.87 -7.91
N ARG A 29 -20.72 43.35 -9.13
CA ARG A 29 -21.87 44.20 -9.43
C ARG A 29 -23.09 43.32 -9.58
N SER A 30 -24.22 43.75 -9.01
CA SER A 30 -25.49 43.14 -9.36
C SER A 30 -25.67 43.22 -10.89
N PRO A 31 -26.30 42.23 -11.54
CA PRO A 31 -26.79 42.42 -12.88
C PRO A 31 -27.86 43.53 -12.78
N GLY A 32 -27.50 44.78 -13.11
CA GLY A 32 -28.28 46.00 -12.84
C GLY A 32 -29.60 46.13 -13.61
N ARG A 33 -30.43 45.08 -13.59
CA ARG A 33 -31.79 45.00 -14.09
C ARG A 33 -32.65 44.45 -12.96
N SER A 34 -33.77 45.12 -12.68
CA SER A 34 -34.79 44.76 -11.67
C SER A 34 -35.36 43.34 -11.80
N ASP A 35 -35.12 42.68 -12.92
CA ASP A 35 -35.83 41.46 -13.32
C ASP A 35 -35.08 40.18 -12.90
N TYR A 36 -33.91 40.30 -12.26
CA TYR A 36 -33.10 39.17 -11.78
C TYR A 36 -33.20 38.99 -10.27
N THR A 37 -33.23 37.73 -9.83
CA THR A 37 -33.30 37.31 -8.43
C THR A 37 -32.16 36.32 -8.15
N PHE A 38 -31.53 36.42 -6.99
CA PHE A 38 -30.53 35.43 -6.59
C PHE A 38 -31.20 34.15 -6.12
N THR A 39 -30.61 33.01 -6.47
CA THR A 39 -31.01 31.70 -5.96
C THR A 39 -29.79 30.92 -5.49
N CYS A 40 -29.97 30.19 -4.40
CA CYS A 40 -29.00 29.21 -3.92
C CYS A 40 -29.51 27.84 -4.32
N ASN A 41 -28.76 27.06 -5.09
CA ASN A 41 -29.15 25.67 -5.38
C ASN A 41 -28.19 24.73 -4.67
N THR A 42 -28.73 23.85 -3.84
CA THR A 42 -27.97 22.79 -3.17
C THR A 42 -28.35 21.46 -3.77
N PHE A 43 -27.36 20.66 -4.17
CA PHE A 43 -27.63 19.34 -4.72
C PHE A 43 -27.37 18.22 -3.72
N PHE A 44 -28.20 17.19 -3.79
CA PHE A 44 -28.03 15.97 -3.03
C PHE A 44 -28.29 14.75 -3.93
N ASP A 45 -27.67 13.62 -3.60
CA ASP A 45 -27.89 12.33 -4.27
C ASP A 45 -29.29 11.79 -3.88
N VAL A 46 -30.16 11.58 -4.87
CA VAL A 46 -31.57 11.26 -4.64
C VAL A 46 -31.90 9.85 -5.06
N ARG A 47 -32.17 9.05 -4.02
CA ARG A 47 -32.63 7.67 -4.02
C ARG A 47 -31.58 6.63 -4.42
N VAL A 48 -31.32 5.79 -3.43
CA VAL A 48 -30.65 4.50 -3.55
C VAL A 48 -31.45 3.57 -4.49
N LYS A 49 -31.01 3.37 -5.75
CA LYS A 49 -31.38 2.18 -6.56
C LYS A 49 -30.46 1.89 -7.77
N ARG A 50 -29.61 0.87 -7.56
CA ARG A 50 -28.92 -0.03 -8.53
C ARG A 50 -28.31 0.56 -9.83
N ASP A 51 -26.99 0.76 -9.81
CA ASP A 51 -26.03 0.28 -10.82
C ASP A 51 -24.64 0.11 -10.16
N SER A 52 -23.68 -0.50 -10.84
CA SER A 52 -22.93 -1.65 -10.37
C SER A 52 -21.41 -1.48 -10.46
N ARG A 53 -20.87 -0.27 -10.25
CA ARG A 53 -19.46 -0.01 -10.64
C ARG A 53 -18.53 0.61 -9.59
N GLY A 54 -18.80 0.42 -8.29
CA GLY A 54 -17.86 0.80 -7.22
C GLY A 54 -17.75 -0.23 -6.09
N ASN A 55 -16.53 -0.65 -5.75
CA ASN A 55 -16.24 -1.60 -4.65
C ASN A 55 -16.04 -0.90 -3.30
N SER A 56 -16.94 0.02 -2.92
CA SER A 56 -16.93 0.63 -1.58
C SER A 56 -17.69 -0.23 -0.59
N LYS A 57 -16.98 -0.83 0.39
CA LYS A 57 -17.55 -1.71 1.43
C LYS A 57 -17.43 -1.06 2.81
N GLY A 58 -18.55 -0.92 3.53
CA GLY A 58 -18.63 -0.49 4.92
C GLY A 58 -19.06 -1.65 5.84
N LYS A 59 -18.82 -1.53 7.15
CA LYS A 59 -19.29 -2.48 8.16
C LYS A 59 -20.14 -1.74 9.20
N TYR A 60 -21.33 -2.26 9.49
CA TYR A 60 -22.26 -1.71 10.46
C TYR A 60 -23.03 -2.85 11.16
N ASN A 61 -23.17 -2.82 12.48
CA ASN A 61 -23.79 -3.88 13.29
C ASN A 61 -23.32 -5.31 12.94
N GLY A 62 -22.02 -5.49 12.74
CA GLY A 62 -21.42 -6.79 12.43
C GLY A 62 -21.60 -7.26 10.98
N LYS A 63 -22.38 -6.54 10.18
CA LYS A 63 -22.70 -6.89 8.78
C LYS A 63 -21.94 -6.00 7.81
N HIS A 64 -21.54 -6.59 6.69
CA HIS A 64 -20.88 -5.86 5.60
C HIS A 64 -21.93 -5.32 4.63
N TYR A 65 -21.86 -4.03 4.34
CA TYR A 65 -22.72 -3.36 3.38
C TYR A 65 -21.86 -2.84 2.22
N LYS A 66 -22.38 -2.97 1.00
CA LYS A 66 -21.78 -2.36 -0.19
C LYS A 66 -22.53 -1.06 -0.46
N GLN A 67 -21.80 0.05 -0.58
CA GLN A 67 -22.40 1.29 -1.05
C GLN A 67 -22.72 1.14 -2.53
N LEU A 68 -24.00 1.31 -2.88
CA LEU A 68 -24.50 1.09 -4.23
C LEU A 68 -24.54 2.38 -5.06
N HIS A 69 -24.70 3.54 -4.42
CA HIS A 69 -24.81 4.85 -5.06
C HIS A 69 -23.93 5.89 -4.36
N GLY A 70 -23.53 6.89 -5.14
CA GLY A 70 -22.62 7.93 -4.70
C GLY A 70 -21.23 7.41 -4.35
N THR A 71 -20.40 8.31 -3.87
CA THR A 71 -19.06 8.00 -3.39
C THR A 71 -19.04 7.91 -1.87
N ALA A 72 -18.13 7.13 -1.28
CA ALA A 72 -18.10 6.94 0.17
C ALA A 72 -17.68 8.23 0.89
N MET A 73 -18.60 8.83 1.64
CA MET A 73 -18.28 9.99 2.48
C MET A 73 -17.12 9.65 3.43
N GLY A 74 -16.06 10.46 3.38
CA GLY A 74 -14.82 10.25 4.16
C GLY A 74 -13.75 9.40 3.47
N SER A 75 -13.97 8.94 2.23
CA SER A 75 -12.90 8.42 1.38
C SER A 75 -12.09 9.59 0.79
N PRO A 76 -10.73 9.54 0.80
CA PRO A 76 -9.89 10.62 0.26
C PRO A 76 -10.11 10.88 -1.24
N VAL A 77 -10.58 9.88 -1.98
CA VAL A 77 -10.80 9.96 -3.44
C VAL A 77 -12.19 10.49 -3.78
N SER A 78 -13.15 10.38 -2.87
CA SER A 78 -14.56 10.67 -3.12
C SER A 78 -14.84 12.13 -3.46
N VAL A 79 -14.12 13.05 -2.82
CA VAL A 79 -14.27 14.50 -3.07
C VAL A 79 -13.88 14.85 -4.51
N VAL A 80 -12.76 14.31 -5.00
CA VAL A 80 -12.26 14.58 -6.36
C VAL A 80 -13.20 14.04 -7.42
N ILE A 81 -13.75 12.84 -7.20
CA ILE A 81 -14.69 12.22 -8.16
C ILE A 81 -16.03 12.96 -8.18
N ALA A 82 -16.56 13.35 -7.02
CA ALA A 82 -17.79 14.14 -6.95
C ALA A 82 -17.63 15.48 -7.69
N GLU A 83 -16.49 16.15 -7.50
CA GLU A 83 -16.16 17.41 -8.18
C GLU A 83 -16.17 17.27 -9.71
N ILE A 84 -15.51 16.24 -10.27
CA ILE A 84 -15.46 16.01 -11.72
C ILE A 84 -16.86 15.75 -12.31
N VAL A 85 -17.66 14.94 -11.61
CA VAL A 85 -19.02 14.61 -12.07
C VAL A 85 -19.90 15.86 -12.06
N MET A 86 -19.82 16.67 -11.02
CA MET A 86 -20.61 17.90 -10.92
C MET A 86 -20.20 18.95 -11.94
N GLN A 87 -18.90 19.12 -12.21
CA GLN A 87 -18.44 20.00 -13.29
C GLN A 87 -19.03 19.60 -14.65
N ASN A 88 -19.06 18.31 -14.98
CA ASN A 88 -19.67 17.83 -16.23
C ASN A 88 -21.17 18.14 -16.30
N ILE A 89 -21.90 17.90 -15.21
CA ILE A 89 -23.34 18.16 -15.13
C ILE A 89 -23.62 19.66 -15.27
N GLU A 90 -22.84 20.51 -14.60
CA GLU A 90 -22.97 21.97 -14.66
C GLU A 90 -22.63 22.53 -16.05
N GLU A 91 -21.54 22.09 -16.68
CA GLU A 91 -21.17 22.50 -18.04
C GLU A 91 -22.28 22.16 -19.03
N ARG A 92 -22.89 20.98 -18.90
CA ARG A 92 -24.04 20.57 -19.72
C ARG A 92 -25.27 21.40 -19.41
N ALA A 93 -25.59 21.62 -18.13
CA ALA A 93 -26.73 22.42 -17.71
C ALA A 93 -26.64 23.86 -18.26
N LEU A 94 -25.48 24.50 -18.10
CA LEU A 94 -25.26 25.89 -18.50
C LEU A 94 -25.20 26.06 -20.03
N SER A 95 -24.64 25.08 -20.76
CA SER A 95 -24.57 25.13 -22.23
C SER A 95 -25.91 24.86 -22.93
N THR A 96 -26.78 24.07 -22.30
CA THR A 96 -28.12 23.72 -22.83
C THR A 96 -29.23 24.61 -22.28
N CYS A 97 -28.91 25.50 -21.34
CA CYS A 97 -29.85 26.46 -20.80
C CYS A 97 -30.30 27.43 -21.90
N ARG A 98 -31.62 27.63 -22.02
CA ARG A 98 -32.21 28.56 -23.01
C ARG A 98 -31.78 30.01 -22.76
N GLN A 99 -31.44 30.35 -21.53
CA GLN A 99 -31.05 31.70 -21.10
C GLN A 99 -29.58 31.76 -20.68
N THR A 100 -28.95 32.91 -20.92
CA THR A 100 -27.60 33.17 -20.39
C THR A 100 -27.67 33.45 -18.90
N ILE A 101 -26.94 32.65 -18.11
CA ILE A 101 -26.83 32.84 -16.66
C ILE A 101 -25.69 33.83 -16.37
N PRO A 102 -25.97 35.02 -15.83
CA PRO A 102 -24.97 36.08 -15.63
C PRO A 102 -23.98 35.77 -14.51
N LEU A 103 -24.34 34.89 -13.58
CA LEU A 103 -23.50 34.52 -12.43
C LEU A 103 -23.75 33.06 -12.04
N TRP A 104 -22.69 32.27 -11.96
CA TRP A 104 -22.70 30.91 -11.42
C TRP A 104 -21.47 30.69 -10.57
N LEU A 105 -21.65 30.58 -9.25
CA LEU A 105 -20.59 30.29 -8.29
C LEU A 105 -20.92 28.96 -7.61
N ARG A 106 -19.93 28.08 -7.41
CA ARG A 106 -20.12 26.83 -6.68
C ARG A 106 -19.10 26.68 -5.56
N TYR A 107 -19.57 26.20 -4.41
CA TYR A 107 -18.76 25.73 -3.30
C TYR A 107 -19.21 24.33 -2.90
N VAL A 108 -18.44 23.31 -3.30
CA VAL A 108 -18.77 21.89 -3.08
C VAL A 108 -20.18 21.57 -3.59
N ASP A 109 -21.17 21.49 -2.69
CA ASP A 109 -22.58 21.16 -2.95
C ASP A 109 -23.53 22.36 -3.08
N ASP A 110 -23.09 23.55 -2.68
CA ASP A 110 -23.88 24.78 -2.74
C ASP A 110 -23.51 25.62 -3.97
N THR A 111 -24.51 26.18 -4.65
CA THR A 111 -24.32 27.11 -5.78
C THR A 111 -25.01 28.44 -5.51
N PHE A 112 -24.42 29.55 -5.94
CA PHE A 112 -24.99 30.88 -5.90
C PHE A 112 -25.13 31.41 -7.33
N THR A 113 -26.36 31.71 -7.74
CA THR A 113 -26.64 32.11 -9.12
C THR A 113 -27.69 33.22 -9.19
N ALA A 114 -27.67 33.99 -10.28
CA ALA A 114 -28.66 35.01 -10.58
C ALA A 114 -29.49 34.58 -11.79
N VAL A 115 -30.81 34.56 -11.64
CA VAL A 115 -31.77 34.07 -12.64
C VAL A 115 -32.90 35.08 -12.79
N ARG A 116 -33.51 35.19 -13.98
CA ARG A 116 -34.70 36.05 -14.15
C ARG A 116 -35.87 35.53 -13.33
N HIS A 117 -36.63 36.43 -12.71
CA HIS A 117 -37.69 36.09 -11.75
C HIS A 117 -38.74 35.11 -12.32
N ASP A 118 -39.14 35.30 -13.57
CA ASP A 118 -40.10 34.48 -14.31
C ASP A 118 -39.55 33.12 -14.77
N GLU A 119 -38.23 32.92 -14.73
CA GLU A 119 -37.54 31.74 -15.27
C GLU A 119 -36.94 30.84 -14.17
N ILE A 120 -37.12 31.18 -12.89
CA ILE A 120 -36.56 30.43 -11.76
C ILE A 120 -37.06 28.97 -11.76
N ASP A 121 -38.35 28.77 -12.06
CA ASP A 121 -38.97 27.45 -12.18
C ASP A 121 -38.45 26.65 -13.35
N ALA A 122 -38.41 27.26 -14.54
CA ALA A 122 -37.91 26.62 -15.73
C ALA A 122 -36.44 26.21 -15.57
N PHE A 123 -35.62 27.08 -14.99
CA PHE A 123 -34.21 26.81 -14.77
C PHE A 123 -33.97 25.71 -13.72
N HIS A 124 -34.72 25.70 -12.63
CA HIS A 124 -34.62 24.67 -11.61
C HIS A 124 -35.02 23.28 -12.13
N ASN A 125 -36.07 23.21 -12.94
CA ASN A 125 -36.47 21.96 -13.59
C ASN A 125 -35.38 21.49 -14.56
N HIS A 126 -34.83 22.40 -15.37
CA HIS A 126 -33.72 22.12 -16.29
C HIS A 126 -32.47 21.56 -15.58
N LEU A 127 -32.12 22.08 -14.39
CA LEU A 127 -31.02 21.53 -13.58
C LEU A 127 -31.28 20.08 -13.15
N ASN A 128 -32.52 19.78 -12.73
CA ASN A 128 -32.93 18.44 -12.31
C ASN A 128 -33.09 17.45 -13.49
N GLU A 129 -33.22 17.92 -14.72
CA GLU A 129 -33.27 17.07 -15.92
C GLU A 129 -31.89 16.55 -16.35
N GLN A 130 -30.79 17.17 -15.88
CA GLN A 130 -29.44 16.83 -16.35
C GLN A 130 -28.98 15.43 -15.91
N ASN A 131 -29.46 14.97 -14.75
CA ASN A 131 -29.08 13.69 -14.17
C ASN A 131 -30.20 13.15 -13.27
N THR A 132 -30.60 11.90 -13.47
CA THR A 132 -31.68 11.27 -12.71
C THR A 132 -31.34 10.96 -11.26
N ASP A 133 -30.05 10.89 -10.93
CA ASP A 133 -29.54 10.45 -9.63
C ASP A 133 -29.13 11.66 -8.74
N ILE A 134 -29.15 12.87 -9.28
CA ILE A 134 -28.82 14.11 -8.56
C ILE A 134 -30.02 15.04 -8.57
N GLN A 135 -30.48 15.43 -7.38
CA GLN A 135 -31.54 16.42 -7.24
C GLN A 135 -30.98 17.73 -6.72
N PHE A 136 -31.25 18.80 -7.45
CA PHE A 136 -31.07 20.16 -6.98
C PHE A 136 -32.30 20.58 -6.18
N THR A 137 -32.06 21.18 -5.03
CA THR A 137 -33.02 21.96 -4.25
C THR A 137 -32.67 23.43 -4.42
N ARG A 138 -33.63 24.34 -4.22
CA ARG A 138 -33.37 25.78 -4.34
C ARG A 138 -33.93 26.57 -3.17
N GLU A 139 -33.20 27.61 -2.79
CA GLU A 139 -33.65 28.73 -1.97
C GLU A 139 -33.66 29.98 -2.85
N VAL A 140 -34.73 30.76 -2.77
CA VAL A 140 -34.89 32.00 -3.53
C VAL A 140 -34.70 33.18 -2.58
N GLU A 141 -34.11 34.25 -3.07
CA GLU A 141 -33.95 35.50 -2.33
C GLU A 141 -35.29 36.02 -1.77
N GLU A 142 -35.30 36.37 -0.48
CA GLU A 142 -36.46 36.95 0.21
C GLU A 142 -36.07 38.32 0.80
N ASN A 143 -36.88 39.35 0.55
CA ASN A 143 -36.63 40.72 1.02
C ASN A 143 -35.23 41.27 0.68
N GLY A 144 -34.75 40.96 -0.53
CA GLY A 144 -33.43 41.41 -0.98
C GLY A 144 -32.27 40.65 -0.33
N LYS A 145 -32.51 39.50 0.30
CA LYS A 145 -31.52 38.74 1.08
C LYS A 145 -31.52 37.26 0.73
N LEU A 146 -30.34 36.68 0.63
CA LEU A 146 -30.14 35.26 0.40
C LEU A 146 -28.94 34.75 1.22
N PRO A 147 -29.13 33.73 2.07
CA PRO A 147 -28.02 33.03 2.71
C PRO A 147 -27.15 32.27 1.70
N PHE A 148 -25.83 32.37 1.85
CA PHE A 148 -24.87 31.54 1.13
C PHE A 148 -23.66 31.26 2.01
N LEU A 149 -23.41 29.99 2.32
CA LEU A 149 -22.40 29.55 3.30
C LEU A 149 -22.59 30.24 4.68
N ASP A 150 -21.54 30.91 5.17
CA ASP A 150 -21.54 31.68 6.42
C ASP A 150 -21.99 33.14 6.24
N CYS A 151 -22.43 33.53 5.03
CA CYS A 151 -22.76 34.90 4.67
C CYS A 151 -24.26 35.07 4.41
N LEU A 152 -24.82 36.20 4.83
CA LEU A 152 -26.11 36.70 4.38
C LEU A 152 -25.81 37.76 3.33
N VAL A 153 -26.05 37.41 2.06
CA VAL A 153 -25.88 38.32 0.93
C VAL A 153 -27.14 39.16 0.83
N SER A 154 -26.98 40.47 0.73
CA SER A 154 -28.08 41.42 0.60
C SER A 154 -27.85 42.35 -0.58
N HIS A 155 -28.92 42.66 -1.32
CA HIS A 155 -28.88 43.52 -2.49
C HIS A 155 -29.30 44.95 -2.12
N ASN A 156 -28.39 45.92 -2.30
CA ASN A 156 -28.66 47.35 -2.11
C ASN A 156 -28.17 48.15 -3.33
N ASP A 157 -29.07 48.84 -4.03
CA ASP A 157 -28.82 49.87 -5.06
C ASP A 157 -27.59 49.59 -5.95
N ASN A 158 -27.62 48.44 -6.64
CA ASN A 158 -26.62 47.90 -7.57
C ASN A 158 -25.39 47.18 -6.96
N SER A 159 -25.27 47.08 -5.64
CA SER A 159 -24.15 46.44 -4.93
C SER A 159 -24.59 45.30 -4.02
N LEU A 160 -23.74 44.28 -3.89
CA LEU A 160 -23.94 43.21 -2.93
C LEU A 160 -23.26 43.56 -1.60
N ARG A 161 -24.01 43.43 -0.52
CA ARG A 161 -23.51 43.53 0.84
C ARG A 161 -23.51 42.20 1.56
N THR A 162 -22.50 41.96 2.40
CA THR A 162 -22.36 40.71 3.14
C THR A 162 -22.32 40.94 4.64
N THR A 163 -23.13 40.17 5.36
CA THR A 163 -23.12 40.09 6.83
C THR A 163 -23.04 38.64 7.27
N VAL A 164 -22.75 38.38 8.55
CA VAL A 164 -22.62 37.00 9.05
C VAL A 164 -24.01 36.35 9.15
N TYR A 165 -24.23 35.26 8.42
CA TYR A 165 -25.46 34.47 8.52
C TYR A 165 -25.39 33.48 9.69
N ARG A 166 -26.55 33.28 10.33
CA ARG A 166 -26.76 32.27 11.37
C ARG A 166 -28.07 31.56 11.08
N LYS A 167 -28.04 30.23 10.99
CA LYS A 167 -29.27 29.44 10.83
C LYS A 167 -30.24 29.70 12.00
N PRO A 168 -31.57 29.61 11.80
CA PRO A 168 -32.56 29.79 12.87
C PRO A 168 -32.33 28.88 14.10
N THR A 169 -31.69 27.73 13.91
CA THR A 169 -31.33 26.78 14.96
C THR A 169 -30.05 27.14 15.73
N HIS A 170 -29.40 28.28 15.45
CA HIS A 170 -28.17 28.69 16.12
C HIS A 170 -28.44 29.08 17.59
N THR A 171 -27.83 28.35 18.53
CA THR A 171 -28.12 28.49 19.97
C THR A 171 -27.21 29.47 20.72
N ASP A 172 -26.21 30.02 20.03
CA ASP A 172 -25.10 30.79 20.62
C ASP A 172 -24.28 30.01 21.66
N ARG A 173 -24.37 28.69 21.67
CA ARG A 173 -23.58 27.87 22.59
C ARG A 173 -22.18 27.67 22.01
N LEU A 174 -21.19 28.25 22.68
CA LEU A 174 -19.77 28.11 22.36
C LEU A 174 -19.08 27.22 23.40
N LEU A 175 -17.77 27.06 23.24
CA LEU A 175 -16.92 26.47 24.27
C LEU A 175 -16.99 27.33 25.54
N ASP A 176 -17.54 26.80 26.61
CA ASP A 176 -17.66 27.55 27.88
C ASP A 176 -16.28 27.86 28.48
N GLU A 177 -16.08 29.07 29.03
CA GLU A 177 -14.80 29.46 29.65
C GLU A 177 -14.42 28.54 30.82
N SER A 178 -15.40 28.01 31.55
CA SER A 178 -15.16 27.10 32.68
C SER A 178 -14.80 25.67 32.25
N SER A 179 -14.97 25.32 30.98
CA SER A 179 -14.79 23.95 30.48
C SER A 179 -13.35 23.44 30.63
N TYR A 180 -13.18 22.12 30.77
CA TYR A 180 -11.90 21.43 30.85
C TYR A 180 -11.21 21.31 29.48
N ASN A 181 -10.98 22.47 28.85
CA ASN A 181 -10.30 22.60 27.57
C ASN A 181 -9.08 23.52 27.70
N PRO A 182 -8.03 23.30 26.88
CA PRO A 182 -6.87 24.19 26.85
C PRO A 182 -7.26 25.64 26.63
N THR A 183 -6.60 26.57 27.31
CA THR A 183 -6.79 28.01 27.13
C THR A 183 -6.61 28.46 25.69
N SER A 184 -5.73 27.79 24.93
CA SER A 184 -5.54 28.05 23.50
C SER A 184 -6.81 27.79 22.68
N HIS A 185 -7.58 26.73 22.97
CA HIS A 185 -8.83 26.44 22.26
C HIS A 185 -9.91 27.48 22.57
N LYS A 186 -9.96 27.92 23.83
CA LYS A 186 -10.86 28.99 24.29
C LYS A 186 -10.53 30.32 23.60
N ALA A 187 -9.24 30.65 23.51
CA ALA A 187 -8.75 31.82 22.79
C ALA A 187 -9.04 31.74 21.27
N THR A 188 -8.83 30.57 20.66
CA THR A 188 -9.11 30.35 19.23
C THR A 188 -10.58 30.53 18.90
N THR A 189 -11.49 30.14 19.79
CA THR A 189 -12.94 30.36 19.60
C THR A 189 -13.26 31.84 19.38
N ILE A 190 -12.65 32.73 20.18
CA ILE A 190 -12.80 34.19 20.07
C ILE A 190 -12.13 34.71 18.80
N ARG A 191 -10.87 34.30 18.55
CA ARG A 191 -10.09 34.74 17.39
C ARG A 191 -10.76 34.39 16.06
N THR A 192 -11.28 33.17 15.94
CA THR A 192 -11.88 32.69 14.70
C THR A 192 -13.18 33.42 14.40
N LEU A 193 -14.05 33.63 15.40
CA LEU A 193 -15.33 34.34 15.19
C LEU A 193 -15.13 35.82 14.90
N THR A 194 -14.22 36.49 15.60
CA THR A 194 -13.88 37.90 15.35
C THR A 194 -13.18 38.09 14.00
N ARG A 195 -12.30 37.17 13.61
CA ARG A 195 -11.71 37.15 12.26
C ARG A 195 -12.76 36.91 11.19
N ARG A 196 -13.73 36.00 11.41
CA ARG A 196 -14.85 35.77 10.49
C ARG A 196 -15.67 37.04 10.29
N ALA A 197 -15.99 37.74 11.37
CA ALA A 197 -16.71 39.02 11.30
C ALA A 197 -15.99 40.02 10.38
N GLN A 198 -14.66 40.15 10.52
CA GLN A 198 -13.86 41.05 9.67
C GLN A 198 -13.74 40.61 8.20
N LEU A 199 -13.78 39.29 7.93
CA LEU A 199 -13.73 38.78 6.57
C LEU A 199 -15.09 38.88 5.85
N VAL A 200 -16.19 38.75 6.59
CA VAL A 200 -17.55 38.66 6.04
C VAL A 200 -18.25 40.01 6.01
N CYS A 201 -18.07 40.85 7.02
CA CYS A 201 -18.74 42.16 7.07
C CYS A 201 -18.04 43.14 6.14
N ASP A 202 -18.80 43.69 5.20
CA ASP A 202 -18.33 44.58 4.14
C ASP A 202 -18.35 46.07 4.51
N SER A 203 -19.00 46.44 5.61
CA SER A 203 -19.14 47.82 6.09
C SER A 203 -18.70 47.95 7.55
N THR A 204 -18.29 49.16 7.94
CA THR A 204 -17.91 49.47 9.32
C THR A 204 -19.07 49.27 10.30
N ASP A 205 -20.29 49.59 9.87
CA ASP A 205 -21.49 49.49 10.70
C ASP A 205 -21.88 48.03 10.93
N SER A 206 -21.92 47.22 9.86
CA SER A 206 -22.19 45.79 9.96
C SER A 206 -21.14 45.05 10.80
N LEU A 207 -19.86 45.43 10.67
CA LEU A 207 -18.79 44.89 11.50
C LEU A 207 -18.94 45.32 12.98
N SER A 208 -19.33 46.56 13.24
CA SER A 208 -19.59 47.07 14.59
C SER A 208 -20.71 46.30 15.27
N ASP A 209 -21.83 46.09 14.58
CA ASP A 209 -22.98 45.37 15.11
C ASP A 209 -22.70 43.88 15.32
N GLU A 210 -21.95 43.25 14.40
CA GLU A 210 -21.49 41.87 14.56
C GLU A 210 -20.52 41.74 15.75
N ASN A 211 -19.62 42.70 15.98
CA ASN A 211 -18.75 42.69 17.16
C ASN A 211 -19.54 42.87 18.47
N LYS A 212 -20.55 43.73 18.51
CA LYS A 212 -21.46 43.86 19.66
C LYS A 212 -22.19 42.55 19.92
N TYR A 213 -22.66 41.89 18.86
CA TYR A 213 -23.28 40.57 18.95
C TYR A 213 -22.31 39.54 19.54
N LEU A 214 -21.11 39.41 18.97
CA LEU A 214 -20.10 38.46 19.44
C LEU A 214 -19.72 38.69 20.89
N HIS A 215 -19.59 39.94 21.31
CA HIS A 215 -19.34 40.27 22.72
C HIS A 215 -20.45 39.72 23.63
N ARG A 216 -21.72 39.93 23.29
CA ARG A 216 -22.85 39.36 24.05
C ARG A 216 -22.79 37.82 24.10
N VAL A 217 -22.46 37.18 22.98
CA VAL A 217 -22.32 35.72 22.90
C VAL A 217 -21.17 35.21 23.76
N PHE A 218 -20.01 35.87 23.76
CA PHE A 218 -18.88 35.47 24.60
C PHE A 218 -19.23 35.62 26.09
N THR A 219 -19.86 36.73 26.48
CA THR A 219 -20.33 36.93 27.86
C THR A 219 -21.35 35.85 28.26
N LYS A 220 -22.29 35.50 27.38
CA LYS A 220 -23.26 34.40 27.60
C LYS A 220 -22.59 33.02 27.80
N ASN A 221 -21.37 32.83 27.29
CA ASN A 221 -20.56 31.61 27.48
C ASN A 221 -19.48 31.77 28.56
N ASN A 222 -19.72 32.68 29.51
CA ASN A 222 -18.91 32.92 30.72
C ASN A 222 -17.50 33.46 30.47
N TYR A 223 -17.20 33.97 29.27
CA TYR A 223 -15.91 34.59 29.01
C TYR A 223 -15.80 35.97 29.68
N ASN A 224 -14.74 36.19 30.46
CA ASN A 224 -14.46 37.50 31.03
C ASN A 224 -13.97 38.52 29.98
N ASN A 225 -14.29 39.80 30.21
CA ASN A 225 -14.00 40.89 29.26
C ASN A 225 -12.51 41.06 28.96
N ASP A 226 -11.63 40.82 29.94
CA ASP A 226 -10.18 40.92 29.73
C ASP A 226 -9.66 39.82 28.78
N PHE A 227 -10.21 38.61 28.89
CA PHE A 227 -9.87 37.50 28.02
C PHE A 227 -10.40 37.71 26.60
N ILE A 228 -11.62 38.25 26.47
CA ILE A 228 -12.20 38.65 25.19
C ILE A 228 -11.32 39.71 24.52
N ARG A 229 -11.00 40.80 25.23
CA ARG A 229 -10.19 41.91 24.71
C ARG A 229 -8.81 41.45 24.22
N ARG A 230 -8.14 40.57 24.98
CA ARG A 230 -6.81 40.03 24.64
C ARG A 230 -6.81 39.08 23.44
N ASN A 231 -7.93 38.41 23.18
CA ASN A 231 -8.02 37.39 22.12
C ASN A 231 -8.90 37.80 20.94
N THR A 232 -9.45 39.01 20.94
CA THR A 232 -10.10 39.59 19.75
C THR A 232 -9.07 39.75 18.65
N HIS A 233 -9.37 39.27 17.46
CA HIS A 233 -8.45 39.35 16.33
C HIS A 233 -8.20 40.82 15.95
N ARG A 234 -6.94 41.22 15.85
CA ARG A 234 -6.51 42.52 15.35
C ARG A 234 -5.75 42.31 14.04
N PRO A 235 -6.12 42.99 12.94
CA PRO A 235 -5.32 42.97 11.72
C PRO A 235 -3.94 43.53 12.04
N THR A 236 -2.91 42.69 12.00
CA THR A 236 -1.52 43.14 12.12
C THR A 236 -1.06 43.69 10.77
N THR A 237 -0.66 44.96 10.72
CA THR A 237 0.31 45.43 9.72
C THR A 237 1.60 44.67 10.00
N THR A 238 1.98 43.78 9.09
CA THR A 238 3.14 42.92 9.25
C THR A 238 4.41 43.77 9.32
N THR A 239 4.93 44.00 10.52
CA THR A 239 6.38 44.07 10.72
C THR A 239 6.88 42.65 10.91
N GLU A 240 7.89 42.30 10.13
CA GLU A 240 8.69 41.09 10.26
C GLU A 240 9.25 40.93 11.68
N THR A 241 9.82 39.74 11.91
CA THR A 241 10.55 39.26 13.10
C THR A 241 9.70 38.56 14.16
N ASN A 242 9.73 37.23 14.11
CA ASN A 242 10.14 36.43 15.27
C ASN A 242 10.71 35.12 14.74
N ASP A 243 12.03 35.03 14.68
CA ASP A 243 12.79 33.79 14.63
C ASP A 243 12.50 32.99 15.91
N THR A 244 11.34 32.36 16.00
CA THR A 244 11.15 31.29 16.97
C THR A 244 11.88 30.07 16.45
N ALA A 245 12.94 29.67 17.15
CA ALA A 245 13.67 28.44 16.89
C ALA A 245 12.69 27.28 16.60
N THR A 246 12.95 26.53 15.53
CA THR A 246 12.13 25.37 15.20
C THR A 246 12.17 24.39 16.38
N PRO A 247 11.01 23.91 16.87
CA PRO A 247 10.98 23.01 18.00
C PRO A 247 11.70 21.71 17.66
N THR A 248 12.50 21.19 18.59
CA THR A 248 13.29 19.97 18.41
C THR A 248 12.39 18.75 18.15
N THR A 249 11.21 18.72 18.79
CA THR A 249 10.15 17.74 18.51
C THR A 249 8.79 18.23 19.03
N THR A 250 7.69 17.56 18.66
CA THR A 250 6.34 17.84 19.18
C THR A 250 5.78 16.63 19.91
N ALA A 251 5.42 16.80 21.18
CA ALA A 251 4.71 15.81 21.99
C ALA A 251 3.21 16.12 22.02
N THR A 252 2.34 15.13 21.76
CA THR A 252 0.90 15.29 21.91
C THR A 252 0.43 14.58 23.18
N ILE A 253 -0.19 15.31 24.11
CA ILE A 253 -0.66 14.75 25.39
C ILE A 253 -2.15 15.03 25.60
N PRO A 254 -2.88 14.15 26.31
CA PRO A 254 -4.24 14.44 26.74
C PRO A 254 -4.28 15.69 27.63
N TYR A 255 -5.31 16.53 27.48
CA TYR A 255 -5.51 17.69 28.33
C TYR A 255 -6.18 17.31 29.64
N ILE A 256 -5.44 17.49 30.74
CA ILE A 256 -5.88 17.36 32.12
C ILE A 256 -5.52 18.68 32.79
N LYS A 257 -6.54 19.47 33.14
CA LYS A 257 -6.38 20.80 33.73
C LYS A 257 -5.41 20.76 34.92
N GLY A 258 -4.39 21.61 34.89
CA GLY A 258 -3.36 21.71 35.91
C GLY A 258 -2.15 20.79 35.66
N MET A 259 -2.37 19.57 35.20
CA MET A 259 -1.31 18.59 34.95
C MET A 259 -0.64 18.79 33.59
N SER A 260 -1.43 18.94 32.52
CA SER A 260 -0.88 19.05 31.17
C SER A 260 -0.11 20.35 30.96
N GLU A 261 -0.52 21.43 31.62
CA GLU A 261 0.23 22.69 31.64
C GLU A 261 1.55 22.57 32.41
N ASN A 262 1.57 21.83 33.53
CA ASN A 262 2.80 21.51 34.25
C ASN A 262 3.77 20.75 33.35
N ILE A 263 3.29 19.69 32.69
CA ILE A 263 4.09 18.90 31.74
C ILE A 263 4.61 19.78 30.60
N SER A 264 3.76 20.66 30.04
CA SER A 264 4.18 21.62 29.01
C SER A 264 5.31 22.53 29.48
N ARG A 265 5.22 23.04 30.72
CA ARG A 265 6.27 23.88 31.33
C ARG A 265 7.57 23.11 31.56
N ILE A 266 7.51 21.85 31.98
CA ILE A 266 8.68 21.00 32.17
C ILE A 266 9.38 20.70 30.83
N LEU A 267 8.62 20.55 29.75
CA LEU A 267 9.13 20.22 28.43
C LEU A 267 9.64 21.44 27.63
N LEU A 268 9.25 22.65 28.03
CA LEU A 268 9.62 23.90 27.36
C LEU A 268 11.15 24.15 27.31
N PRO A 269 11.93 23.97 28.40
CA PRO A 269 13.39 24.15 28.37
C PRO A 269 14.12 23.18 27.42
N PHE A 270 13.50 22.05 27.08
CA PHE A 270 14.04 21.06 26.16
C PHE A 270 13.69 21.35 24.69
N ASN A 271 13.09 22.51 24.40
CA ASN A 271 12.60 22.90 23.07
C ASN A 271 11.60 21.88 22.48
N ILE A 272 10.80 21.24 23.35
CA ILE A 272 9.77 20.28 22.95
C ILE A 272 8.42 21.00 22.96
N ARG A 273 7.78 21.08 21.79
CA ARG A 273 6.44 21.67 21.67
C ARG A 273 5.40 20.67 22.18
N VAL A 274 4.55 21.09 23.12
CA VAL A 274 3.45 20.25 23.60
C VAL A 274 2.14 20.67 22.95
N ALA A 275 1.47 19.71 22.29
CA ALA A 275 0.13 19.86 21.74
C ALA A 275 -0.87 19.15 22.66
N HIS A 276 -1.87 19.89 23.15
CA HIS A 276 -2.91 19.32 24.00
C HIS A 276 -4.05 18.75 23.17
N LYS A 277 -4.45 17.52 23.47
CA LYS A 277 -5.59 16.84 22.86
C LYS A 277 -6.73 16.66 23.86
N PRO A 278 -7.97 17.03 23.55
CA PRO A 278 -9.12 16.71 24.40
C PRO A 278 -9.26 15.20 24.57
N ILE A 279 -9.52 14.73 25.80
CA ILE A 279 -9.68 13.30 26.10
C ILE A 279 -11.03 12.78 25.61
N THR A 280 -12.07 13.59 25.78
CA THR A 280 -13.46 13.23 25.47
C THR A 280 -13.99 14.19 24.41
N THR A 281 -13.89 13.80 23.15
CA THR A 281 -14.46 14.57 22.04
C THR A 281 -15.93 14.21 21.84
N LEU A 282 -16.76 15.18 21.41
CA LEU A 282 -18.14 14.90 20.98
C LEU A 282 -18.17 13.84 19.88
N ARG A 283 -17.14 13.78 19.03
CA ARG A 283 -16.95 12.70 18.05
C ARG A 283 -16.91 11.31 18.72
N GLN A 284 -16.15 11.13 19.78
CA GLN A 284 -16.09 9.84 20.49
C GLN A 284 -17.40 9.49 21.20
N LEU A 285 -18.15 10.49 21.68
CA LEU A 285 -19.43 10.29 22.36
C LEU A 285 -20.59 10.02 21.38
N LEU A 286 -20.66 10.79 20.29
CA LEU A 286 -21.80 10.83 19.37
C LEU A 286 -21.58 10.05 18.07
N THR A 287 -20.32 9.85 17.66
CA THR A 287 -19.99 9.27 16.34
C THR A 287 -19.25 7.93 16.50
N ASN A 288 -19.90 6.96 17.13
CA ASN A 288 -19.54 5.54 16.97
C ASN A 288 -20.09 5.02 15.63
N VAL A 289 -19.74 5.68 14.51
CA VAL A 289 -20.31 5.39 13.18
C VAL A 289 -19.77 4.08 12.59
N LYS A 290 -18.59 3.65 13.07
CA LYS A 290 -17.97 2.39 12.69
C LYS A 290 -18.12 1.40 13.85
N ASP A 291 -18.43 0.16 13.52
CA ASP A 291 -18.40 -0.91 14.49
C ASP A 291 -17.04 -0.94 15.18
N LYS A 292 -17.05 -1.07 16.51
CA LYS A 292 -15.83 -1.36 17.24
C LYS A 292 -15.32 -2.71 16.77
N ASP A 293 -14.06 -2.77 16.35
CA ASP A 293 -13.41 -4.06 16.11
C ASP A 293 -13.58 -4.92 17.36
N GLU A 294 -13.79 -6.22 17.14
CA GLU A 294 -13.80 -7.17 18.25
C GLU A 294 -12.52 -6.97 19.07
N PRO A 295 -12.58 -7.06 20.41
CA PRO A 295 -11.43 -6.82 21.28
C PRO A 295 -10.16 -7.57 20.84
N ARG A 296 -10.33 -8.79 20.30
CA ARG A 296 -9.26 -9.65 19.79
C ARG A 296 -8.61 -9.14 18.50
N ASN A 297 -9.25 -8.25 17.76
CA ASN A 297 -8.77 -7.74 16.48
C ASN A 297 -8.18 -6.33 16.54
N ARG A 298 -8.13 -5.73 17.74
CA ARG A 298 -7.64 -4.37 17.96
C ARG A 298 -6.11 -4.32 17.98
N GLN A 299 -5.58 -3.17 17.58
CA GLN A 299 -4.16 -2.81 17.68
C GLN A 299 -3.97 -1.80 18.81
N GLY A 300 -2.76 -1.70 19.35
CA GLY A 300 -2.44 -0.73 20.43
C GLY A 300 -3.13 -1.07 21.75
N THR A 301 -3.35 -2.35 22.03
CA THR A 301 -4.09 -2.80 23.22
C THR A 301 -3.18 -3.36 24.30
N ILE A 302 -3.55 -3.08 25.55
CA ILE A 302 -2.99 -3.74 26.73
C ILE A 302 -3.82 -5.00 27.01
N TYR A 303 -3.16 -6.13 27.27
CA TYR A 303 -3.81 -7.42 27.54
C TYR A 303 -3.19 -8.11 28.75
N LYS A 304 -4.00 -8.91 29.45
CA LYS A 304 -3.63 -9.72 30.60
C LYS A 304 -3.78 -11.20 30.26
N ILE A 305 -2.77 -12.01 30.58
CA ILE A 305 -2.81 -13.47 30.51
C ILE A 305 -2.67 -13.98 31.95
N ASN A 306 -3.66 -14.73 32.43
CA ASN A 306 -3.58 -15.38 33.73
C ASN A 306 -2.84 -16.72 33.59
N CYS A 307 -2.04 -17.07 34.59
CA CYS A 307 -1.53 -18.43 34.72
C CYS A 307 -2.71 -19.37 35.02
N SER A 308 -2.70 -20.58 34.45
CA SER A 308 -3.72 -21.60 34.74
C SER A 308 -3.56 -22.20 36.14
N ASP A 309 -2.31 -22.27 36.62
CA ASP A 309 -1.94 -23.11 37.77
C ASP A 309 -1.63 -22.27 39.02
N CYS A 310 -1.68 -20.94 38.93
CA CYS A 310 -1.48 -20.05 40.07
C CYS A 310 -2.11 -18.67 39.84
N GLN A 311 -2.08 -17.81 40.86
CA GLN A 311 -2.63 -16.44 40.78
C GLN A 311 -1.76 -15.44 40.00
N ALA A 312 -0.62 -15.89 39.45
CA ALA A 312 0.25 -15.00 38.67
C ALA A 312 -0.43 -14.56 37.36
N SER A 313 -0.08 -13.36 36.90
CA SER A 313 -0.56 -12.87 35.61
C SER A 313 0.49 -12.04 34.88
N TYR A 314 0.49 -12.16 33.57
CA TYR A 314 1.33 -11.39 32.66
C TYR A 314 0.51 -10.28 32.02
N ILE A 315 0.99 -9.03 32.12
CA ILE A 315 0.40 -7.87 31.45
C ILE A 315 1.36 -7.40 30.37
N GLY A 316 0.86 -7.22 29.15
CA GLY A 316 1.65 -6.76 28.03
C GLY A 316 0.89 -5.78 27.14
N GLU A 317 1.62 -4.96 26.41
CA GLU A 317 1.09 -4.08 25.36
C GLU A 317 1.47 -4.62 23.98
N THR A 318 0.63 -4.39 22.96
CA THR A 318 0.98 -4.71 21.58
C THR A 318 0.54 -3.63 20.60
N GLY A 319 1.47 -3.20 19.75
CA GLY A 319 1.18 -2.37 18.57
C GLY A 319 0.60 -3.16 17.39
N ARG A 320 0.50 -4.49 17.47
CA ARG A 320 -0.10 -5.37 16.44
C ARG A 320 -1.51 -5.79 16.85
N ASN A 321 -2.21 -6.50 15.97
CA ASN A 321 -3.49 -7.14 16.28
C ASN A 321 -3.32 -8.11 17.46
N LEU A 322 -4.19 -8.00 18.48
CA LEU A 322 -4.14 -8.81 19.70
C LEU A 322 -4.13 -10.33 19.41
N THR A 323 -4.90 -10.81 18.42
CA THR A 323 -4.92 -12.23 18.03
C THR A 323 -3.55 -12.70 17.57
N THR A 324 -2.86 -11.90 16.76
CA THR A 324 -1.49 -12.22 16.32
C THR A 324 -0.56 -12.32 17.53
N ARG A 325 -0.66 -11.38 18.48
CA ARG A 325 0.18 -11.38 19.68
C ARG A 325 -0.10 -12.57 20.61
N LEU A 326 -1.36 -12.93 20.81
CA LEU A 326 -1.75 -14.13 21.57
C LEU A 326 -1.28 -15.41 20.87
N THR A 327 -1.28 -15.44 19.53
CA THR A 327 -0.76 -16.58 18.75
C THR A 327 0.75 -16.73 18.88
N GLU A 328 1.49 -15.62 19.01
CA GLU A 328 2.93 -15.63 19.33
C GLU A 328 3.18 -16.19 20.73
N HIS A 329 2.39 -15.81 21.73
CA HIS A 329 2.45 -16.41 23.08
C HIS A 329 2.15 -17.91 23.05
N ARG A 330 1.08 -18.33 22.36
CA ARG A 330 0.76 -19.75 22.13
C ARG A 330 1.82 -20.49 21.31
N ARG A 331 2.65 -19.78 20.55
CA ARG A 331 3.79 -20.36 19.85
C ARG A 331 4.99 -20.53 20.77
N ALA A 332 5.16 -19.67 21.77
CA ALA A 332 6.13 -19.92 22.83
C ALA A 332 5.79 -21.21 23.60
N THR A 333 4.50 -21.55 23.73
CA THR A 333 4.04 -22.84 24.25
C THR A 333 4.09 -23.99 23.21
N ARG A 334 4.46 -23.81 21.93
CA ARG A 334 4.61 -24.97 21.00
C ARG A 334 5.72 -25.95 21.39
N LYS A 335 6.62 -25.58 22.31
CA LYS A 335 7.52 -26.53 22.98
C LYS A 335 6.75 -27.62 23.76
N GLU A 336 5.50 -27.36 24.10
CA GLU A 336 4.59 -28.27 24.81
C GLU A 336 4.08 -29.38 23.88
N LEU A 337 3.83 -29.11 22.59
CA LEU A 337 3.33 -30.13 21.65
C LEU A 337 4.29 -31.32 21.47
N GLU A 338 5.60 -31.07 21.52
CA GLU A 338 6.63 -32.13 21.45
C GLU A 338 7.00 -32.74 22.82
N ARG A 339 6.56 -32.12 23.92
CA ARG A 339 6.85 -32.57 25.30
C ARG A 339 5.70 -33.31 25.95
N THR A 340 4.48 -33.06 25.49
CA THR A 340 3.27 -33.69 25.98
C THR A 340 3.06 -35.03 25.28
N GLU A 341 2.82 -36.07 26.07
CA GLU A 341 2.28 -37.33 25.57
C GLU A 341 0.75 -37.21 25.50
N TYR A 342 0.21 -37.58 24.34
CA TYR A 342 -1.22 -37.56 24.07
C TYR A 342 -1.73 -38.98 24.06
N GLU A 343 -2.84 -39.25 24.73
CA GLU A 343 -3.51 -40.54 24.65
C GLU A 343 -4.76 -40.43 23.79
N PHE A 344 -4.89 -41.32 22.82
CA PHE A 344 -6.11 -41.47 22.01
C PHE A 344 -6.38 -42.95 21.80
N GLU A 345 -7.57 -43.41 22.18
CA GLU A 345 -8.00 -44.82 22.08
C GLU A 345 -6.98 -45.81 22.70
N GLY A 346 -6.43 -45.47 23.86
CA GLY A 346 -5.45 -46.30 24.59
C GLY A 346 -4.05 -46.35 23.96
N THR A 347 -3.81 -45.58 22.89
CA THR A 347 -2.48 -45.43 22.27
C THR A 347 -1.87 -44.09 22.63
N GLN A 348 -0.61 -44.11 23.06
CA GLN A 348 0.14 -42.90 23.39
C GLN A 348 0.90 -42.37 22.16
N PHE A 349 0.81 -41.07 21.93
CA PHE A 349 1.41 -40.36 20.81
C PHE A 349 2.26 -39.19 21.30
N ARG A 350 3.37 -38.93 20.61
CA ARG A 350 4.18 -37.72 20.77
C ARG A 350 4.38 -37.10 19.39
N PHE A 351 4.15 -35.80 19.29
CA PHE A 351 4.34 -35.08 18.03
C PHE A 351 5.75 -34.54 17.93
N LYS A 352 6.30 -34.50 16.70
CA LYS A 352 7.58 -33.88 16.42
C LYS A 352 7.54 -33.13 15.10
N LEU A 353 8.05 -31.92 15.08
CA LEU A 353 8.22 -31.12 13.88
C LEU A 353 9.52 -31.53 13.19
N GLU A 354 9.36 -32.23 12.07
CA GLU A 354 10.50 -32.76 11.32
C GLU A 354 10.82 -31.99 10.05
N GLU A 355 9.85 -31.30 9.45
CA GLU A 355 10.00 -30.65 8.15
C GLU A 355 9.44 -29.22 8.14
N LEU A 356 10.14 -28.30 7.49
CA LEU A 356 9.74 -26.92 7.31
C LEU A 356 9.90 -26.46 5.84
N PRO A 357 9.07 -26.94 4.92
CA PRO A 357 9.10 -26.48 3.53
C PRO A 357 8.55 -25.06 3.40
N ASN A 358 9.33 -24.15 2.81
CA ASN A 358 8.91 -22.79 2.51
C ASN A 358 9.71 -22.23 1.32
N ASP A 359 9.19 -21.18 0.68
CA ASP A 359 9.95 -20.45 -0.32
C ASP A 359 11.16 -19.72 0.31
N MET A 360 12.21 -19.49 -0.49
CA MET A 360 13.48 -18.91 -0.02
C MET A 360 13.31 -17.56 0.68
N LYS A 361 12.33 -16.74 0.27
CA LYS A 361 12.10 -15.41 0.83
C LYS A 361 11.46 -15.51 2.21
N MET A 362 10.45 -16.37 2.35
CA MET A 362 9.83 -16.70 3.62
C MET A 362 10.83 -17.37 4.58
N LEU A 363 11.67 -18.29 4.08
CA LEU A 363 12.74 -18.90 4.87
C LEU A 363 13.74 -17.88 5.39
N ALA A 364 14.22 -16.96 4.56
CA ALA A 364 15.11 -15.89 5.01
C ALA A 364 14.46 -15.05 6.12
N MET A 365 13.18 -14.70 5.97
CA MET A 365 12.44 -13.97 7.00
C MET A 365 12.30 -14.79 8.30
N LEU A 366 11.90 -16.06 8.21
CA LEU A 366 11.76 -16.96 9.35
C LEU A 366 13.10 -17.23 10.05
N ALA A 367 14.18 -17.25 9.29
CA ALA A 367 15.54 -17.37 9.79
C ALA A 367 16.07 -16.08 10.42
N GLY A 368 15.39 -14.92 10.29
CA GLY A 368 15.91 -13.63 10.75
C GLY A 368 17.06 -13.10 9.89
N GLU A 369 17.19 -13.62 8.66
CA GLU A 369 18.22 -13.23 7.70
C GLU A 369 17.82 -11.99 6.91
N LEU A 370 18.82 -11.41 6.23
CA LEU A 370 18.60 -10.47 5.14
C LEU A 370 17.70 -11.11 4.08
N THR A 371 16.51 -10.55 3.83
CA THR A 371 15.57 -11.06 2.81
C THR A 371 16.21 -11.07 1.42
N ILE A 372 17.05 -10.08 1.14
CA ILE A 372 17.90 -9.99 -0.05
C ILE A 372 19.33 -9.76 0.43
N SER A 373 20.22 -10.68 0.09
CA SER A 373 21.64 -10.62 0.44
C SER A 373 22.45 -10.73 -0.84
N ALA A 374 23.23 -9.68 -1.15
CA ALA A 374 24.03 -9.64 -2.36
C ALA A 374 25.14 -10.69 -2.30
N LYS A 375 25.90 -10.79 -1.19
CA LYS A 375 27.05 -11.69 -1.10
C LYS A 375 26.66 -13.15 -0.89
N TYR A 376 25.85 -13.44 0.14
CA TYR A 376 25.43 -14.80 0.51
C TYR A 376 23.93 -14.97 0.26
N PHE A 377 23.57 -15.47 -0.92
CA PHE A 377 22.20 -15.38 -1.43
C PHE A 377 21.29 -16.56 -1.03
N SER A 378 21.85 -17.70 -0.60
CA SER A 378 21.07 -18.91 -0.29
C SER A 378 20.69 -18.97 1.20
N PRO A 379 19.40 -19.19 1.55
CA PRO A 379 18.99 -19.39 2.95
C PRO A 379 19.28 -20.83 3.41
N PHE A 380 19.69 -21.72 2.51
CA PHE A 380 20.02 -23.12 2.80
C PHE A 380 21.50 -23.31 3.11
N ALA A 381 22.39 -22.55 2.46
CA ALA A 381 23.82 -22.80 2.47
C ALA A 381 24.67 -21.53 2.52
N ASN A 382 25.91 -21.67 2.99
CA ASN A 382 26.92 -20.61 3.06
C ASN A 382 27.62 -20.26 1.72
N VAL A 383 26.93 -20.45 0.59
CA VAL A 383 27.44 -20.08 -0.75
C VAL A 383 27.47 -18.57 -0.96
N SER A 384 28.51 -18.07 -1.61
CA SER A 384 28.68 -16.66 -1.96
C SER A 384 28.73 -16.42 -3.47
N LEU A 385 28.57 -15.17 -3.90
CA LEU A 385 28.78 -14.80 -5.31
C LEU A 385 30.20 -15.09 -5.81
N ALA A 386 31.20 -15.10 -4.93
CA ALA A 386 32.60 -15.32 -5.32
C ALA A 386 32.88 -16.78 -5.70
N ASP A 387 32.10 -17.73 -5.14
CA ASP A 387 32.38 -19.15 -5.28
C ASP A 387 31.22 -19.95 -5.88
N CYS A 388 30.03 -19.36 -6.06
CA CYS A 388 28.83 -20.01 -6.60
C CYS A 388 28.96 -20.65 -7.98
N ARG A 389 30.03 -20.36 -8.75
CA ARG A 389 30.31 -20.94 -10.07
C ARG A 389 31.25 -22.14 -10.03
N ASP A 390 31.68 -22.58 -8.85
CA ASP A 390 32.58 -23.73 -8.74
C ASP A 390 31.86 -25.04 -9.06
N VAL A 391 32.05 -25.54 -10.28
CA VAL A 391 31.49 -26.81 -10.76
C VAL A 391 32.00 -28.05 -10.02
N LYS A 392 33.10 -27.95 -9.28
CA LYS A 392 33.60 -29.05 -8.43
C LYS A 392 33.09 -28.95 -6.99
N GLY A 393 32.44 -27.86 -6.63
CA GLY A 393 31.88 -27.65 -5.29
C GLY A 393 30.73 -28.61 -4.99
N THR A 394 30.65 -29.06 -3.75
CA THR A 394 29.58 -29.93 -3.26
C THR A 394 28.94 -29.35 -1.99
N PHE A 395 27.67 -29.66 -1.77
CA PHE A 395 26.89 -29.22 -0.61
C PHE A 395 26.51 -30.43 0.27
N ARG A 396 27.16 -30.56 1.43
CA ARG A 396 26.76 -31.48 2.53
C ARG A 396 27.32 -30.95 3.86
N THR A 397 27.11 -31.70 4.94
CA THR A 397 27.59 -31.37 6.29
C THR A 397 29.06 -31.75 6.53
N GLU A 398 29.69 -32.56 5.67
CA GLU A 398 31.05 -33.06 5.92
C GLU A 398 32.11 -31.96 5.77
N ARG A 399 33.28 -32.16 6.38
CA ARG A 399 34.34 -31.14 6.40
C ARG A 399 34.90 -30.86 5.00
N SER A 400 34.94 -31.88 4.14
CA SER A 400 35.43 -31.87 2.75
C SER A 400 34.54 -31.09 1.79
N ASN A 401 33.26 -30.87 2.11
CA ASN A 401 32.35 -30.14 1.24
C ASN A 401 32.61 -28.64 1.29
N LYS A 402 32.53 -28.02 0.11
CA LYS A 402 32.73 -26.59 -0.07
C LYS A 402 31.62 -25.77 0.59
N TRP A 403 30.37 -26.15 0.34
CA TRP A 403 29.21 -25.48 0.92
C TRP A 403 28.56 -26.34 1.98
N LYS A 404 28.09 -25.67 3.04
CA LYS A 404 27.54 -26.29 4.24
C LYS A 404 26.22 -25.63 4.61
N PRO A 405 25.30 -26.38 5.22
CA PRO A 405 24.08 -25.80 5.74
C PRO A 405 24.39 -24.81 6.87
N TRP A 406 23.53 -23.81 7.02
CA TRP A 406 23.65 -22.87 8.12
C TRP A 406 23.31 -23.53 9.45
N ASN A 407 24.19 -23.38 10.46
CA ASN A 407 23.96 -23.91 11.80
C ASN A 407 23.33 -22.88 12.75
N TYR A 408 22.36 -23.30 13.56
CA TYR A 408 21.63 -22.44 14.48
C TYR A 408 22.53 -21.72 15.49
N GLN A 409 23.48 -22.43 16.10
CA GLN A 409 24.38 -21.80 17.08
C GLN A 409 25.28 -20.75 16.41
N GLN A 410 25.75 -21.02 15.20
CA GLN A 410 26.49 -20.03 14.40
C GLN A 410 25.63 -18.80 14.08
N ARG A 411 24.35 -18.99 13.74
CA ARG A 411 23.40 -17.88 13.54
C ARG A 411 23.30 -17.01 14.80
N VAL A 412 23.09 -17.62 15.97
CA VAL A 412 23.01 -16.90 17.26
C VAL A 412 24.29 -16.12 17.53
N ASN A 413 25.46 -16.73 17.31
CA ASN A 413 26.75 -16.08 17.51
C ASN A 413 26.92 -14.85 16.59
N VAL A 414 26.51 -14.94 15.32
CA VAL A 414 26.53 -13.80 14.39
C VAL A 414 25.56 -12.71 14.83
N VAL A 415 24.34 -13.04 15.26
CA VAL A 415 23.36 -12.05 15.76
C VAL A 415 23.94 -11.25 16.93
N ASN A 416 24.57 -11.92 17.90
CA ASN A 416 25.19 -11.24 19.04
C ASN A 416 26.27 -10.23 18.60
N LYS A 417 27.10 -10.60 17.62
CA LYS A 417 28.10 -9.69 17.03
C LYS A 417 27.44 -8.54 16.27
N VAL A 418 26.37 -8.80 15.52
CA VAL A 418 25.64 -7.80 14.74
C VAL A 418 24.93 -6.80 15.65
N GLU A 419 24.29 -7.26 16.73
CA GLU A 419 23.63 -6.38 17.71
C GLU A 419 24.64 -5.47 18.42
N ALA A 420 25.81 -6.02 18.81
CA ALA A 420 26.90 -5.20 19.34
C ALA A 420 27.40 -4.16 18.31
N PHE A 421 27.50 -4.53 17.03
CA PHE A 421 27.90 -3.61 15.97
C PHE A 421 26.83 -2.54 15.67
N LYS A 422 25.54 -2.90 15.64
CA LYS A 422 24.41 -1.97 15.49
C LYS A 422 24.40 -0.92 16.58
N LYS A 423 24.65 -1.29 17.84
CA LYS A 423 24.76 -0.34 18.95
C LYS A 423 25.89 0.68 18.74
N ARG A 424 27.06 0.24 18.25
CA ARG A 424 28.17 1.15 17.92
C ARG A 424 27.82 2.11 16.77
N VAL A 425 27.28 1.59 15.68
CA VAL A 425 26.90 2.38 14.49
C VAL A 425 25.73 3.33 14.76
N ALA A 426 24.85 3.01 15.71
CA ALA A 426 23.72 3.85 16.08
C ALA A 426 24.15 5.24 16.57
N VAL A 427 25.27 5.31 17.32
CA VAL A 427 25.82 6.54 17.90
C VAL A 427 26.52 7.42 16.87
N GLU A 428 26.96 6.86 15.74
CA GLU A 428 27.63 7.62 14.69
C GLU A 428 26.67 8.63 14.02
N LYS A 429 27.12 9.87 13.83
CA LYS A 429 26.39 10.94 13.12
C LYS A 429 26.50 10.79 11.59
N ILE A 430 26.01 9.68 11.06
CA ILE A 430 25.97 9.37 9.62
C ILE A 430 24.56 9.06 9.14
N SER A 431 24.32 9.14 7.82
CA SER A 431 23.01 8.90 7.21
C SER A 431 22.50 7.47 7.48
N ALA A 432 21.18 7.29 7.55
CA ALA A 432 20.55 5.98 7.74
C ALA A 432 20.95 4.97 6.63
N LYS A 433 21.09 5.44 5.38
CA LYS A 433 21.55 4.63 4.25
C LYS A 433 22.98 4.11 4.49
N THR A 434 23.87 4.98 4.95
CA THR A 434 25.26 4.61 5.28
C THR A 434 25.30 3.65 6.46
N LYS A 435 24.49 3.86 7.50
CA LYS A 435 24.35 2.91 8.63
C LYS A 435 23.93 1.53 8.14
N ARG A 436 22.93 1.47 7.24
CA ARG A 436 22.46 0.20 6.66
C ARG A 436 23.56 -0.51 5.88
N SER A 437 24.29 0.20 5.02
CA SER A 437 25.42 -0.36 4.27
C SER A 437 26.49 -0.93 5.20
N LYS A 438 26.91 -0.17 6.23
CA LYS A 438 27.88 -0.64 7.22
C LYS A 438 27.43 -1.94 7.90
N ILE A 439 26.15 -2.04 8.28
CA ILE A 439 25.59 -3.25 8.90
C ILE A 439 25.61 -4.44 7.93
N THR A 440 25.17 -4.26 6.69
CA THR A 440 25.18 -5.34 5.70
C THR A 440 26.58 -5.79 5.33
N ASP A 441 27.54 -4.86 5.24
CA ASP A 441 28.95 -5.15 4.98
C ASP A 441 29.59 -5.89 6.16
N PHE A 442 29.23 -5.52 7.39
CA PHE A 442 29.66 -6.24 8.59
C PHE A 442 29.14 -7.68 8.60
N ILE A 443 27.86 -7.90 8.29
CA ILE A 443 27.27 -9.24 8.17
C ILE A 443 28.00 -10.07 7.10
N ALA A 444 28.26 -9.47 5.94
CA ALA A 444 28.99 -10.11 4.85
C ALA A 444 30.45 -10.46 5.18
N LYS A 445 31.11 -9.70 6.08
CA LYS A 445 32.45 -9.99 6.61
C LYS A 445 32.45 -11.12 7.64
N GLN A 446 31.31 -11.40 8.28
CA GLN A 446 31.14 -12.58 9.14
C GLN A 446 30.84 -13.87 8.35
N ASN A 447 30.99 -13.85 7.01
CA ASN A 447 30.62 -14.94 6.11
C ASN A 447 29.17 -15.43 6.32
N SER A 448 28.26 -14.47 6.54
CA SER A 448 26.88 -14.76 6.91
C SER A 448 25.90 -13.85 6.17
N ARG A 449 24.60 -14.13 6.37
CA ARG A 449 23.46 -13.29 5.98
C ARG A 449 22.52 -13.02 7.16
N GLN A 450 22.94 -13.35 8.37
CA GLN A 450 22.13 -13.29 9.57
C GLN A 450 22.09 -11.88 10.17
N GLU A 451 20.90 -11.34 10.43
CA GLU A 451 20.74 -10.01 11.05
C GLU A 451 19.99 -10.03 12.38
N PHE A 452 18.96 -10.86 12.50
CA PHE A 452 18.09 -10.98 13.67
C PHE A 452 18.07 -12.41 14.18
N LEU A 453 17.58 -12.65 15.39
CA LEU A 453 17.41 -14.03 15.88
C LEU A 453 16.41 -14.80 15.00
N PRO A 454 16.65 -16.09 14.67
CA PRO A 454 15.67 -16.89 13.95
C PRO A 454 14.33 -16.93 14.68
N LEU A 455 13.24 -16.58 13.98
CA LEU A 455 11.89 -16.56 14.55
C LEU A 455 11.43 -17.94 14.99
N LEU A 456 11.94 -18.99 14.35
CA LEU A 456 11.65 -20.39 14.65
C LEU A 456 12.66 -21.03 15.62
N GLY A 457 13.63 -20.29 16.14
CA GLY A 457 14.70 -20.88 16.94
C GLY A 457 15.45 -21.96 16.16
N SER A 458 15.79 -23.08 16.81
CA SER A 458 16.50 -24.21 16.19
C SER A 458 15.70 -24.93 15.11
N TYR A 459 14.36 -24.82 15.09
CA TYR A 459 13.55 -25.44 14.03
C TYR A 459 13.84 -24.88 12.63
N ILE A 460 14.56 -23.75 12.51
CA ILE A 460 15.02 -23.27 11.21
C ILE A 460 15.97 -24.25 10.51
N GLU A 461 16.64 -25.13 11.26
CA GLU A 461 17.49 -26.18 10.70
C GLU A 461 16.68 -27.29 10.00
N LYS A 462 15.35 -27.33 10.19
CA LYS A 462 14.43 -28.23 9.48
C LYS A 462 13.95 -27.66 8.14
N ALA A 463 14.50 -26.53 7.70
CA ALA A 463 14.14 -25.90 6.43
C ALA A 463 14.49 -26.81 5.25
N HIS A 464 13.50 -27.10 4.41
CA HIS A 464 13.69 -27.85 3.17
C HIS A 464 13.27 -27.04 1.96
N VAL A 465 13.89 -27.37 0.83
CA VAL A 465 13.59 -26.77 -0.47
C VAL A 465 12.19 -27.16 -0.92
N GLU A 466 11.44 -26.17 -1.37
CA GLU A 466 10.08 -26.34 -1.84
C GLU A 466 10.06 -26.40 -3.39
N PRO A 467 9.52 -27.48 -4.00
CA PRO A 467 9.55 -27.68 -5.45
C PRO A 467 8.82 -26.65 -6.32
N LEU A 468 7.63 -26.18 -5.91
CA LEU A 468 6.73 -25.40 -6.78
C LEU A 468 7.35 -24.08 -7.23
N HIS A 469 7.82 -23.28 -6.26
CA HIS A 469 8.34 -21.95 -6.56
C HIS A 469 9.67 -22.04 -7.31
N LEU A 470 10.49 -23.04 -6.99
CA LEU A 470 11.77 -23.28 -7.65
C LEU A 470 11.57 -23.60 -9.14
N LYS A 471 10.63 -24.50 -9.47
CA LYS A 471 10.23 -24.83 -10.85
C LYS A 471 9.84 -23.58 -11.65
N ASN A 472 8.96 -22.75 -11.10
CA ASN A 472 8.48 -21.55 -11.79
C ASN A 472 9.61 -20.54 -12.04
N ASN A 473 10.45 -20.30 -11.03
CA ASN A 473 11.59 -19.38 -11.13
C ASN A 473 12.62 -19.86 -12.15
N ALA A 474 12.85 -21.18 -12.25
CA ALA A 474 13.81 -21.76 -13.19
C ALA A 474 13.34 -21.62 -14.64
N TRP A 475 12.07 -21.94 -14.93
CA TRP A 475 11.49 -21.74 -16.26
C TRP A 475 11.42 -20.26 -16.67
N GLN A 476 11.19 -19.37 -15.70
CA GLN A 476 11.28 -17.93 -15.95
C GLN A 476 12.69 -17.51 -16.34
N TYR A 477 13.72 -18.02 -15.67
CA TYR A 477 15.11 -17.72 -15.99
C TYR A 477 15.52 -18.27 -17.37
N PHE A 478 15.14 -19.52 -17.67
CA PHE A 478 15.30 -20.10 -18.99
C PHE A 478 14.67 -19.23 -20.08
N PHE A 479 13.42 -18.79 -19.88
CA PHE A 479 12.73 -17.93 -20.84
C PHE A 479 13.44 -16.58 -21.03
N LYS A 480 13.96 -15.98 -19.96
CA LYS A 480 14.75 -14.75 -20.05
C LYS A 480 15.98 -14.95 -20.93
N ALA A 481 16.71 -16.06 -20.78
CA ALA A 481 17.88 -16.35 -21.61
C ALA A 481 17.51 -16.50 -23.10
N VAL A 482 16.42 -17.20 -23.39
CA VAL A 482 15.86 -17.31 -24.76
C VAL A 482 15.48 -15.93 -25.32
N LEU A 483 14.83 -15.09 -24.51
CA LEU A 483 14.39 -13.76 -24.89
C LEU A 483 15.56 -12.81 -25.17
N THR A 484 16.56 -12.79 -24.29
CA THR A 484 17.79 -12.00 -24.47
C THR A 484 18.51 -12.38 -25.76
N GLU A 485 18.64 -13.69 -26.02
CA GLU A 485 19.25 -14.16 -27.25
C GLU A 485 18.41 -13.83 -28.49
N ALA A 486 17.08 -13.92 -28.40
CA ALA A 486 16.18 -13.55 -29.51
C ALA A 486 16.31 -12.08 -29.91
N VAL A 487 16.35 -11.17 -28.93
CA VAL A 487 16.57 -9.73 -29.17
C VAL A 487 17.97 -9.50 -29.77
N ARG A 488 19.00 -10.10 -29.17
CA ARG A 488 20.40 -9.95 -29.65
C ARG A 488 20.56 -10.41 -31.10
N LYS A 489 20.00 -11.58 -31.45
CA LYS A 489 20.07 -12.12 -32.82
C LYS A 489 19.25 -11.32 -33.83
N SER A 490 18.25 -10.59 -33.37
CA SER A 490 17.39 -9.79 -34.26
C SER A 490 18.07 -8.53 -34.78
N LYS A 491 19.19 -8.10 -34.17
CA LYS A 491 19.97 -6.93 -34.59
C LYS A 491 19.07 -5.73 -34.93
N LEU A 492 18.12 -5.45 -34.03
CA LEU A 492 17.08 -4.46 -34.27
C LEU A 492 17.70 -3.06 -34.43
N PRO A 493 17.21 -2.26 -35.39
CA PRO A 493 17.63 -0.87 -35.55
C PRO A 493 17.42 -0.05 -34.26
N ALA A 494 18.27 0.94 -34.00
CA ALA A 494 18.21 1.76 -32.78
C ALA A 494 16.94 2.62 -32.68
N ASP A 495 16.29 2.89 -33.81
CA ASP A 495 15.03 3.62 -33.93
C ASP A 495 13.79 2.72 -33.74
N CYS A 496 13.95 1.39 -33.67
CA CYS A 496 12.86 0.45 -33.38
C CYS A 496 12.44 0.57 -31.89
N LYS A 497 11.35 1.28 -31.64
CA LYS A 497 10.85 1.59 -30.29
C LYS A 497 9.66 0.73 -29.91
N LYS A 498 8.90 0.23 -30.87
CA LYS A 498 7.70 -0.58 -30.63
C LYS A 498 7.82 -1.95 -31.27
N PHE A 499 7.19 -2.95 -30.66
CA PHE A 499 7.08 -4.30 -31.19
C PHE A 499 6.42 -4.32 -32.59
N SER A 500 5.52 -3.37 -32.88
CA SER A 500 4.92 -3.21 -34.21
C SER A 500 5.93 -2.85 -35.31
N GLU A 501 7.09 -2.32 -34.93
CA GLU A 501 8.19 -1.93 -35.85
C GLU A 501 9.23 -3.05 -35.98
N VAL A 502 9.12 -4.13 -35.19
CA VAL A 502 10.03 -5.26 -35.24
C VAL A 502 9.77 -6.06 -36.52
N PRO A 503 10.80 -6.36 -37.35
CA PRO A 503 10.62 -7.15 -38.56
C PRO A 503 9.99 -8.53 -38.26
N PRO A 504 8.93 -8.93 -38.98
CA PRO A 504 8.21 -10.19 -38.71
C PRO A 504 9.10 -11.44 -38.76
N ASP A 505 10.11 -11.45 -39.63
CA ASP A 505 11.04 -12.57 -39.80
C ASP A 505 12.18 -12.59 -38.78
N SER A 506 12.30 -11.54 -37.96
CA SER A 506 13.31 -11.48 -36.92
C SER A 506 13.14 -12.62 -35.89
N PRO A 507 14.23 -13.18 -35.34
CA PRO A 507 14.16 -14.16 -34.26
C PRO A 507 13.25 -13.72 -33.10
N PHE A 508 13.26 -12.44 -32.74
CA PHE A 508 12.45 -11.90 -31.66
C PHE A 508 10.95 -11.92 -31.97
N ALA A 509 10.55 -11.52 -33.18
CA ALA A 509 9.16 -11.62 -33.62
C ALA A 509 8.68 -13.07 -33.72
N ARG A 510 9.51 -13.97 -34.26
CA ARG A 510 9.19 -15.41 -34.40
C ARG A 510 9.04 -16.10 -33.04
N VAL A 511 9.98 -15.88 -32.11
CA VAL A 511 9.89 -16.42 -30.74
C VAL A 511 8.64 -15.89 -30.01
N THR A 512 8.36 -14.59 -30.14
CA THR A 512 7.18 -13.98 -29.49
C THR A 512 5.86 -14.50 -30.08
N THR A 513 5.83 -14.74 -31.40
CA THR A 513 4.68 -15.34 -32.08
C THR A 513 4.49 -16.79 -31.66
N ALA A 514 5.56 -17.59 -31.64
CA ALA A 514 5.52 -18.97 -31.18
C ALA A 514 5.05 -19.10 -29.72
N LEU A 515 5.42 -18.14 -28.86
CA LEU A 515 4.93 -18.07 -27.49
C LEU A 515 3.40 -17.95 -27.42
N GLN A 516 2.82 -17.16 -28.33
CA GLN A 516 1.39 -16.96 -28.43
C GLN A 516 0.66 -18.15 -29.07
N THR A 517 1.17 -18.70 -30.18
CA THR A 517 0.45 -19.66 -31.04
C THR A 517 0.77 -21.11 -30.74
N GLU A 518 2.05 -21.45 -30.49
CA GLU A 518 2.50 -22.84 -30.27
C GLU A 518 2.60 -23.20 -28.79
N VAL A 519 3.20 -22.32 -27.97
CA VAL A 519 3.30 -22.54 -26.51
C VAL A 519 1.97 -22.23 -25.81
N LYS A 520 1.08 -21.46 -26.45
CA LYS A 520 -0.25 -21.05 -25.97
C LYS A 520 -0.20 -20.27 -24.65
N THR A 521 0.82 -19.42 -24.47
CA THR A 521 0.98 -18.51 -23.32
C THR A 521 0.74 -17.05 -23.75
N ARG A 522 -0.48 -16.77 -24.23
CA ARG A 522 -0.89 -15.45 -24.78
C ARG A 522 -0.61 -14.28 -23.84
N HIS A 523 -0.80 -14.47 -22.53
CA HIS A 523 -0.56 -13.41 -21.56
C HIS A 523 0.95 -13.07 -21.45
N LEU A 524 1.80 -14.10 -21.38
CA LEU A 524 3.25 -13.92 -21.39
C LEU A 524 3.72 -13.26 -22.68
N ALA A 525 3.20 -13.68 -23.85
CA ALA A 525 3.50 -13.04 -25.13
C ALA A 525 3.13 -11.56 -25.17
N ASN A 526 1.94 -11.20 -24.68
CA ASN A 526 1.53 -9.80 -24.58
C ASN A 526 2.43 -9.00 -23.63
N LYS A 527 2.87 -9.62 -22.52
CA LYS A 527 3.80 -8.99 -21.59
C LYS A 527 5.20 -8.83 -22.16
N THR A 528 5.68 -9.76 -23.00
CA THR A 528 6.92 -9.61 -23.75
C THR A 528 6.84 -8.43 -24.72
N LYS A 529 5.75 -8.30 -25.48
CA LYS A 529 5.54 -7.16 -26.39
C LYS A 529 5.51 -5.83 -25.64
N GLN A 530 4.76 -5.77 -24.53
CA GLN A 530 4.69 -4.59 -23.68
C GLN A 530 6.06 -4.21 -23.13
N TRP A 531 6.80 -5.18 -22.58
CA TRP A 531 8.14 -4.97 -22.05
C TRP A 531 9.10 -4.42 -23.11
N PHE A 532 9.04 -4.93 -24.34
CA PHE A 532 9.87 -4.41 -25.42
C PHE A 532 9.49 -2.96 -25.77
N ASN A 533 8.20 -2.63 -25.85
CA ASN A 533 7.75 -1.25 -26.10
C ASN A 533 8.26 -0.26 -25.02
N GLU A 534 8.41 -0.73 -23.78
CA GLU A 534 8.85 0.08 -22.64
C GLU A 534 10.38 0.18 -22.55
N THR A 535 11.12 -0.84 -22.99
CA THR A 535 12.56 -0.98 -22.69
C THR A 535 13.47 -1.16 -23.90
N GLN A 536 12.89 -1.34 -25.09
CA GLN A 536 13.61 -1.64 -26.36
C GLN A 536 14.53 -2.85 -26.27
N GLY A 537 14.35 -3.73 -25.27
CA GLY A 537 15.24 -4.86 -25.01
C GLY A 537 16.64 -4.50 -24.51
N SER A 538 16.92 -3.21 -24.26
CA SER A 538 18.20 -2.69 -23.75
C SER A 538 18.11 -2.11 -22.32
N GLY A 539 16.92 -2.17 -21.71
CA GLY A 539 16.64 -1.72 -20.34
C GLY A 539 16.52 -2.85 -19.30
N ALA A 540 15.64 -2.66 -18.32
CA ALA A 540 15.42 -3.62 -17.23
C ALA A 540 14.88 -4.97 -17.71
N ASP A 541 15.28 -6.05 -17.03
CA ASP A 541 14.75 -7.41 -17.23
C ASP A 541 13.21 -7.47 -17.25
N LEU A 542 12.64 -8.33 -18.10
CA LEU A 542 11.21 -8.65 -18.06
C LEU A 542 10.78 -9.09 -16.65
N HIS A 543 10.00 -8.24 -15.98
CA HIS A 543 9.39 -8.50 -14.68
C HIS A 543 7.99 -9.08 -14.86
N TYR A 544 7.92 -10.41 -14.94
CA TYR A 544 6.68 -11.16 -15.03
C TYR A 544 6.68 -12.29 -14.00
N ARG A 545 5.60 -12.47 -13.24
CA ARG A 545 5.48 -13.55 -12.27
C ARG A 545 4.98 -14.80 -12.97
N PHE A 546 5.85 -15.79 -13.17
CA PHE A 546 5.46 -17.09 -13.71
C PHE A 546 4.49 -17.79 -12.77
N THR A 547 3.41 -18.31 -13.34
CA THR A 547 2.39 -19.08 -12.63
C THR A 547 2.36 -20.52 -13.12
N GLY A 548 1.59 -21.38 -12.44
CA GLY A 548 1.33 -22.74 -12.93
C GLY A 548 0.72 -22.80 -14.34
N LYS A 549 0.07 -21.73 -14.84
CA LYS A 549 -0.43 -21.69 -16.22
C LYS A 549 0.70 -21.56 -17.24
N ASP A 550 1.79 -20.89 -16.86
CA ASP A 550 2.98 -20.68 -17.70
C ASP A 550 3.90 -21.90 -17.71
N SER A 551 3.68 -22.86 -16.80
CA SER A 551 4.40 -24.15 -16.77
C SER A 551 4.22 -24.98 -18.04
N ARG A 552 3.26 -24.64 -18.92
CA ARG A 552 3.16 -25.16 -20.30
C ARG A 552 4.44 -24.93 -21.12
N LEU A 553 5.23 -23.92 -20.74
CA LEU A 553 6.57 -23.71 -21.29
C LEU A 553 7.44 -24.97 -21.14
N CYS A 554 7.31 -25.71 -20.04
CA CYS A 554 8.03 -26.96 -19.80
C CYS A 554 7.82 -28.02 -20.89
N HIS A 555 6.60 -28.09 -21.44
CA HIS A 555 6.27 -29.06 -22.48
C HIS A 555 6.63 -28.58 -23.89
N ASN A 556 6.61 -27.26 -24.11
CA ASN A 556 6.71 -26.66 -25.44
C ASN A 556 7.95 -25.78 -25.65
N PHE A 557 8.91 -25.75 -24.72
CA PHE A 557 10.09 -24.87 -24.83
C PHE A 557 10.88 -25.10 -26.13
N MET A 558 10.91 -26.34 -26.62
CA MET A 558 11.62 -26.68 -27.86
C MET A 558 11.02 -25.96 -29.08
N ARG A 559 9.73 -25.55 -29.02
CA ARG A 559 9.13 -24.68 -30.05
C ARG A 559 9.80 -23.32 -30.07
N LEU A 560 10.08 -22.73 -28.90
CA LEU A 560 10.81 -21.46 -28.84
C LEU A 560 12.23 -21.60 -29.37
N ILE A 561 12.92 -22.69 -29.05
CA ILE A 561 14.27 -22.97 -29.56
C ILE A 561 14.25 -23.11 -31.09
N LYS A 562 13.26 -23.84 -31.64
CA LYS A 562 13.07 -23.96 -33.10
C LYS A 562 12.98 -22.60 -33.78
N TRP A 563 12.19 -21.68 -33.22
CA TRP A 563 11.98 -20.33 -33.78
C TRP A 563 13.08 -19.33 -33.44
N LEU A 564 13.91 -19.65 -32.44
CA LEU A 564 15.14 -18.92 -32.15
C LEU A 564 16.25 -19.27 -33.14
N SER A 565 16.31 -20.51 -33.62
CA SER A 565 17.29 -20.97 -34.62
C SER A 565 17.10 -20.28 -35.98
N CYS A 566 18.21 -19.99 -36.65
CA CYS A 566 18.23 -19.55 -38.05
C CYS A 566 19.28 -20.36 -38.84
N GLU A 567 19.06 -20.56 -40.13
CA GLU A 567 20.05 -21.19 -41.01
C GLU A 567 21.30 -20.30 -41.16
N SER A 568 21.12 -18.98 -41.11
CA SER A 568 22.18 -17.97 -41.17
C SER A 568 22.90 -17.74 -39.83
N ASP A 569 22.71 -18.61 -38.83
CA ASP A 569 23.34 -18.45 -37.52
C ASP A 569 24.86 -18.60 -37.62
N SER A 570 25.60 -17.65 -37.03
CA SER A 570 27.04 -17.83 -36.82
C SER A 570 27.31 -19.06 -35.94
N ARG A 571 28.53 -19.60 -35.99
CA ARG A 571 28.94 -20.74 -35.14
C ARG A 571 28.65 -20.49 -33.65
N LYS A 572 28.87 -19.26 -33.17
CA LYS A 572 28.64 -18.86 -31.78
C LYS A 572 27.13 -18.78 -31.45
N GLU A 573 26.32 -18.26 -32.36
CA GLU A 573 24.86 -18.25 -32.24
C GLU A 573 24.30 -19.66 -32.18
N ARG A 574 24.71 -20.52 -33.12
CA ARG A 574 24.30 -21.92 -33.15
C ARG A 574 24.69 -22.65 -31.86
N GLN A 575 25.90 -22.43 -31.36
CA GLN A 575 26.35 -23.01 -30.08
C GLN A 575 25.49 -22.52 -28.90
N THR A 576 25.13 -21.23 -28.86
CA THR A 576 24.28 -20.66 -27.80
C THR A 576 22.87 -21.25 -27.85
N VAL A 577 22.27 -21.36 -29.03
CA VAL A 577 20.95 -21.96 -29.21
C VAL A 577 20.94 -23.44 -28.82
N LEU A 578 21.98 -24.21 -29.17
CA LEU A 578 22.13 -25.60 -28.75
C LEU A 578 22.33 -25.73 -27.24
N ALA A 579 23.09 -24.83 -26.62
CA ALA A 579 23.27 -24.79 -25.17
C ALA A 579 21.93 -24.51 -24.46
N LEU A 580 21.12 -23.57 -24.97
CA LEU A 580 19.77 -23.31 -24.47
C LEU A 580 18.86 -24.53 -24.67
N ALA A 581 18.92 -25.21 -25.83
CA ALA A 581 18.16 -26.43 -26.06
C ALA A 581 18.48 -27.50 -25.01
N TYR A 582 19.76 -27.76 -24.77
CA TYR A 582 20.23 -28.71 -23.77
C TYR A 582 19.84 -28.31 -22.34
N LEU A 583 20.01 -27.03 -21.99
CA LEU A 583 19.60 -26.49 -20.70
C LEU A 583 18.11 -26.70 -20.43
N GLY A 584 17.26 -26.46 -21.44
CA GLY A 584 15.81 -26.69 -21.36
C GLY A 584 15.45 -28.18 -21.18
N VAL A 585 16.17 -29.10 -21.85
CA VAL A 585 16.00 -30.54 -21.68
C VAL A 585 16.35 -30.97 -20.25
N ARG A 586 17.53 -30.57 -19.75
CA ARG A 586 17.95 -30.90 -18.38
C ARG A 586 17.02 -30.29 -17.34
N LEU A 587 16.56 -29.04 -17.53
CA LEU A 587 15.60 -28.41 -16.63
C LEU A 587 14.27 -29.18 -16.57
N ARG A 588 13.76 -29.62 -17.73
CA ARG A 588 12.55 -30.46 -17.80
C ARG A 588 12.76 -31.79 -17.05
N ASP A 589 13.90 -32.44 -17.24
CA ASP A 589 14.20 -33.72 -16.60
C ASP A 589 14.32 -33.56 -15.07
N CYS A 590 15.01 -32.52 -14.60
CA CYS A 590 15.04 -32.15 -13.18
C CYS A 590 13.62 -31.98 -12.63
N VAL A 591 12.81 -31.11 -13.26
CA VAL A 591 11.43 -30.80 -12.86
C VAL A 591 10.55 -32.05 -12.82
N SER A 592 10.71 -32.96 -13.79
CA SER A 592 9.98 -34.23 -13.83
C SER A 592 10.29 -35.13 -12.64
N LEU A 593 11.55 -35.15 -12.19
CA LEU A 593 12.02 -36.02 -11.11
C LEU A 593 11.77 -35.42 -9.73
N PHE A 594 12.13 -34.16 -9.47
CA PHE A 594 12.02 -33.58 -8.13
C PHE A 594 10.58 -33.23 -7.71
N ASN A 595 9.62 -33.19 -8.64
CA ASN A 595 8.20 -33.02 -8.27
C ASN A 595 7.49 -34.34 -7.95
N ARG A 596 8.18 -35.48 -7.97
CA ARG A 596 7.56 -36.77 -7.67
C ARG A 596 7.33 -36.95 -6.18
N PHE A 597 6.16 -37.48 -5.84
CA PHE A 597 5.87 -37.97 -4.50
C PHE A 597 6.59 -39.31 -4.27
N GLU A 598 6.47 -40.26 -5.20
CA GLU A 598 7.22 -41.53 -5.15
C GLU A 598 8.44 -41.44 -6.08
N ILE A 599 9.62 -41.77 -5.56
CA ILE A 599 10.88 -41.76 -6.33
C ILE A 599 11.75 -42.94 -5.94
N THR A 600 12.46 -43.53 -6.90
CA THR A 600 13.40 -44.63 -6.67
C THR A 600 14.84 -44.11 -6.48
N LEU A 601 15.73 -44.96 -5.97
CA LEU A 601 17.15 -44.63 -5.84
C LEU A 601 17.80 -44.30 -7.21
N ASP A 602 17.53 -45.12 -8.22
CA ASP A 602 17.97 -44.86 -9.60
C ASP A 602 17.47 -43.51 -10.14
N GLN A 603 16.23 -43.15 -9.85
CA GLN A 603 15.68 -41.83 -10.21
C GLN A 603 16.33 -40.68 -9.45
N THR A 604 16.78 -40.89 -8.20
CA THR A 604 17.57 -39.87 -7.46
C THR A 604 18.98 -39.70 -8.03
N ASP A 605 19.60 -40.77 -8.56
CA ASP A 605 20.88 -40.68 -9.25
C ASP A 605 20.73 -39.94 -10.58
N GLN A 606 19.69 -40.26 -11.35
CA GLN A 606 19.33 -39.53 -12.57
C GLN A 606 19.07 -38.04 -12.29
N LEU A 607 18.37 -37.72 -11.20
CA LEU A 607 18.13 -36.34 -10.78
C LEU A 607 19.45 -35.62 -10.45
N SER A 608 20.37 -36.30 -9.76
CA SER A 608 21.68 -35.75 -9.42
C SER A 608 22.49 -35.42 -10.68
N ILE A 609 22.49 -36.31 -11.67
CA ILE A 609 23.14 -36.08 -12.98
C ILE A 609 22.47 -34.91 -13.70
N ALA A 610 21.16 -34.89 -13.81
CA ALA A 610 20.43 -33.84 -14.51
C ALA A 610 20.65 -32.45 -13.87
N CYS A 611 20.63 -32.37 -12.53
CA CYS A 611 20.89 -31.15 -11.78
C CYS A 611 22.32 -30.66 -11.97
N TYR A 612 23.31 -31.56 -11.94
CA TYR A 612 24.71 -31.24 -12.18
C TYR A 612 24.94 -30.72 -13.60
N GLU A 613 24.40 -31.39 -14.62
CA GLU A 613 24.54 -30.97 -16.01
C GLU A 613 23.83 -29.65 -16.30
N TYR A 614 22.63 -29.44 -15.73
CA TYR A 614 21.92 -28.17 -15.78
C TYR A 614 22.80 -27.04 -15.21
N PHE A 615 23.33 -27.23 -14.01
CA PHE A 615 24.19 -26.25 -13.35
C PHE A 615 25.49 -25.96 -14.12
N LYS A 616 26.13 -27.01 -14.65
CA LYS A 616 27.38 -26.91 -15.41
C LYS A 616 27.19 -26.10 -16.69
N VAL A 617 26.12 -26.35 -17.43
CA VAL A 617 25.82 -25.64 -18.68
C VAL A 617 25.46 -24.19 -18.41
N ASP A 618 24.64 -23.92 -17.39
CA ASP A 618 24.29 -22.56 -16.98
C ASP A 618 25.53 -21.75 -16.58
N SER A 619 26.47 -22.39 -15.88
CA SER A 619 27.75 -21.79 -15.48
C SER A 619 28.67 -21.40 -16.65
N LEU A 620 28.43 -21.95 -17.85
CA LEU A 620 29.18 -21.62 -19.07
C LEU A 620 28.55 -20.47 -19.86
N LEU A 621 27.29 -20.10 -19.58
CA LEU A 621 26.62 -19.00 -20.26
C LEU A 621 27.05 -17.64 -19.68
N PRO A 622 26.93 -16.53 -20.43
CA PRO A 622 27.32 -15.19 -19.97
C PRO A 622 26.53 -14.67 -18.75
N SER A 623 25.54 -15.42 -18.28
CA SER A 623 24.66 -15.06 -17.17
C SER A 623 25.27 -15.43 -15.80
N SER A 624 25.00 -14.63 -14.77
CA SER A 624 25.42 -14.98 -13.41
C SER A 624 24.58 -16.13 -12.87
N VAL A 625 25.25 -17.12 -12.26
CA VAL A 625 24.59 -18.18 -11.49
C VAL A 625 23.76 -17.52 -10.42
N ASN A 626 22.44 -17.69 -10.51
CA ASN A 626 21.50 -17.07 -9.61
C ASN A 626 21.08 -18.04 -8.47
N PRO A 627 20.33 -17.57 -7.46
CA PRO A 627 19.90 -18.41 -6.35
C PRO A 627 19.13 -19.67 -6.75
N THR A 628 18.27 -19.58 -7.76
CA THR A 628 17.47 -20.69 -8.29
C THR A 628 18.36 -21.74 -8.96
N VAL A 629 19.27 -21.31 -9.84
CA VAL A 629 20.18 -22.20 -10.57
C VAL A 629 21.06 -22.98 -9.60
N TRP A 630 21.67 -22.28 -8.63
CA TRP A 630 22.51 -22.91 -7.64
C TRP A 630 21.72 -23.88 -6.74
N THR A 631 20.49 -23.51 -6.34
CA THR A 631 19.61 -24.36 -5.54
C THR A 631 19.22 -25.63 -6.29
N LEU A 632 18.90 -25.54 -7.59
CA LEU A 632 18.64 -26.72 -8.43
C LEU A 632 19.87 -27.62 -8.52
N GLY A 633 21.06 -27.05 -8.77
CA GLY A 633 22.29 -27.82 -8.93
C GLY A 633 22.73 -28.57 -7.67
N HIS A 634 22.55 -27.97 -6.48
CA HIS A 634 23.18 -28.48 -5.26
C HIS A 634 22.22 -28.84 -4.13
N ILE A 635 21.10 -28.14 -3.95
CA ILE A 635 20.20 -28.38 -2.82
C ILE A 635 19.17 -29.46 -3.16
N VAL A 636 18.55 -29.35 -4.33
CA VAL A 636 17.50 -30.29 -4.78
C VAL A 636 17.94 -31.76 -4.76
N PRO A 637 19.07 -32.16 -5.38
CA PRO A 637 19.47 -33.57 -5.37
C PRO A 637 19.72 -34.07 -3.94
N THR A 638 20.43 -33.28 -3.12
CA THR A 638 20.71 -33.63 -1.72
C THR A 638 19.45 -33.80 -0.89
N TYR A 639 18.51 -32.86 -0.97
CA TYR A 639 17.26 -32.94 -0.21
C TYR A 639 16.32 -34.02 -0.72
N CYS A 640 16.35 -34.33 -2.02
CA CYS A 640 15.60 -35.47 -2.57
C CYS A 640 16.10 -36.80 -2.00
N CYS A 641 17.41 -37.00 -1.95
CA CYS A 641 17.99 -38.17 -1.28
C CYS A 641 17.62 -38.21 0.21
N GLN A 642 17.66 -37.08 0.92
CA GLN A 642 17.27 -37.04 2.34
C GLN A 642 15.80 -37.42 2.57
N MET A 643 14.87 -36.96 1.72
CA MET A 643 13.47 -37.36 1.81
C MET A 643 13.29 -38.85 1.51
N LEU A 644 14.00 -39.37 0.50
CA LEU A 644 13.94 -40.78 0.15
C LEU A 644 14.49 -41.65 1.28
N GLU A 645 15.62 -41.28 1.87
CA GLU A 645 16.22 -41.99 2.99
C GLU A 645 15.29 -42.01 4.21
N LYS A 646 14.76 -40.84 4.58
CA LYS A 646 13.98 -40.61 5.80
C LYS A 646 12.54 -41.11 5.73
N TYR A 647 11.86 -40.89 4.60
CA TYR A 647 10.42 -41.15 4.46
C TYR A 647 10.07 -42.16 3.38
N LYS A 648 11.05 -42.64 2.60
CA LYS A 648 10.80 -43.47 1.41
C LYS A 648 9.94 -42.75 0.35
N GLN A 649 10.02 -41.43 0.32
CA GLN A 649 9.24 -40.56 -0.55
C GLN A 649 10.14 -39.44 -1.12
N GLY A 650 9.76 -38.88 -2.26
CA GLY A 650 10.46 -37.78 -2.92
C GLY A 650 10.08 -36.40 -2.40
N LEU A 651 10.70 -35.37 -2.98
CA LEU A 651 10.46 -33.97 -2.63
C LEU A 651 9.00 -33.50 -2.83
N GLY A 652 8.20 -34.24 -3.61
CA GLY A 652 6.77 -34.00 -3.73
C GLY A 652 6.02 -34.06 -2.39
N MET A 653 6.54 -34.76 -1.38
CA MET A 653 5.96 -34.80 -0.02
C MET A 653 5.98 -33.44 0.67
N VAL A 654 7.00 -32.62 0.41
CA VAL A 654 7.23 -31.33 1.09
C VAL A 654 6.87 -30.13 0.19
N THR A 655 5.95 -30.34 -0.76
CA THR A 655 5.46 -29.30 -1.66
C THR A 655 4.45 -28.37 -0.99
N MET A 656 4.44 -27.10 -1.42
CA MET A 656 3.45 -26.11 -1.00
C MET A 656 2.28 -25.96 -1.98
N GLU A 657 2.18 -26.84 -2.99
CA GLU A 657 1.09 -26.84 -3.98
C GLU A 657 -0.31 -26.92 -3.33
N GLY A 658 -0.48 -27.72 -2.27
CA GLY A 658 -1.75 -27.82 -1.55
C GLY A 658 -2.20 -26.48 -0.93
N ARG A 659 -1.26 -25.67 -0.44
CA ARG A 659 -1.54 -24.33 0.09
C ARG A 659 -2.03 -23.40 -1.02
N GLU A 660 -1.38 -23.41 -2.17
CA GLU A 660 -1.75 -22.58 -3.32
C GLU A 660 -3.12 -23.02 -3.90
N ALA A 661 -3.37 -24.32 -3.99
CA ALA A 661 -4.67 -24.86 -4.40
C ALA A 661 -5.79 -24.44 -3.44
N LYS A 662 -5.54 -24.48 -2.13
CA LYS A 662 -6.47 -23.96 -1.12
C LYS A 662 -6.78 -22.48 -1.34
N HIS A 663 -5.78 -21.64 -1.64
CA HIS A 663 -6.02 -20.22 -1.91
C HIS A 663 -6.92 -20.00 -3.16
N VAL A 664 -6.74 -20.79 -4.22
CA VAL A 664 -7.62 -20.77 -5.40
C VAL A 664 -9.04 -21.21 -5.04
N PHE A 665 -9.18 -22.26 -4.22
CA PHE A 665 -10.49 -22.74 -3.77
C PHE A 665 -11.20 -21.74 -2.86
N LEU A 666 -10.49 -21.12 -1.92
CA LEU A 666 -11.02 -20.04 -1.07
C LEU A 666 -11.49 -18.85 -1.92
N LYS A 667 -10.76 -18.51 -2.99
CA LYS A 667 -11.18 -17.48 -3.95
C LYS A 667 -12.48 -17.89 -4.66
N LYS A 668 -12.59 -19.11 -5.18
CA LYS A 668 -13.84 -19.63 -5.79
C LYS A 668 -15.00 -19.66 -4.82
N LEU A 669 -14.79 -20.09 -3.57
CA LEU A 669 -15.80 -20.04 -2.52
C LEU A 669 -16.25 -18.61 -2.24
N SER A 670 -15.32 -17.65 -2.22
CA SER A 670 -15.64 -16.23 -2.06
C SER A 670 -16.45 -15.68 -3.24
N GLU A 671 -16.16 -16.13 -4.46
CA GLU A 671 -16.90 -15.77 -5.68
C GLU A 671 -18.32 -16.38 -5.69
N ASN A 672 -18.50 -17.62 -5.20
CA ASN A 672 -19.81 -18.29 -5.11
C ASN A 672 -20.67 -17.86 -3.91
N THR A 673 -20.05 -17.20 -2.93
CA THR A 673 -20.74 -16.57 -1.79
C THR A 673 -21.03 -15.09 -2.04
N THR A 674 -20.51 -14.51 -3.13
CA THR A 674 -20.93 -13.19 -3.60
C THR A 674 -22.15 -13.34 -4.49
N TYR A 675 -23.29 -12.77 -4.06
CA TYR A 675 -24.60 -12.87 -4.72
C TYR A 675 -24.62 -12.42 -6.19
N GLN A 676 -23.60 -11.70 -6.67
CA GLN A 676 -23.54 -11.23 -8.06
C GLN A 676 -23.26 -12.33 -9.10
N ASN A 677 -22.80 -13.51 -8.68
CA ASN A 677 -22.47 -14.63 -9.57
C ASN A 677 -23.37 -15.88 -9.36
N ARG A 678 -24.54 -15.69 -8.73
CA ARG A 678 -25.60 -16.71 -8.69
C ARG A 678 -26.68 -16.42 -9.72
#